data_AF-A0A8H3GR79-F1
#
_entry.id   AF-A0A8H3GR79-F1
#
_cell.length_a   1.000
_cell.length_b   1.000
_cell.length_c   1.000
_cell.angle_alpha   90.00
_cell.angle_beta   90.00
_cell.angle_gamma   90.00
#
_symmetry.space_group_name_H-M   'P 1'
#
loop_
_entity.id
_entity.type
_entity.pdbx_description
1 polymer ?
#
loop_
_entity_poly.entity_id
_entity_poly.type
_entity_poly.pdbx_seq_one_letter_code
_entity_poly.pdbx_strand_id
1 'polypeptide(L)'
;MSDWSSYLPELEWSLIEGKWRTSLDTVDHSSVPVLDLVRNVIDGNLKSALESDLAKQLLTLNHTSSIFTAEGTFNGRLDSYFPLKLEADDTTAELVRLSVAVACLHAFLQINWTGPDLDLDALHILTIPMPPSTALTNEILSAQAISELATGGEPAYHLAKLPELVRIAQIILSTGFEILQTGPWWNLRAHLIHQQLLDDPVPVPEHFWLSLASLEKLGDQDLVGRLKLEQGLLRHLFSQDRQAADLFVEAARATGLQYQLTGALGKRTKFQVKDLTQLVLLAKSRDDEREGKVTAEINVPETMQLNDDTLLEQTEYTSSASDTKTFAGIDPSDQPALRPLDQCIFLGMCLNVRNTSPSHGLTSEQMMPYISRVISHPRNWSVHTMALLLRARLESTRTRTVERSTLQLQALVDQMPTADSTLSERLLYVHSIPLPSKWAMEKELAHRFLSIGVVKSALEIFERLEMWEEVVKCYQSIEQRDRALEIVQDLLAGRKSEADIILARGKTGEASPGRMRMDAAREAKLWCLLGDLDASSSLEHYNRAWQVSKSTSARAARALGGYYFARGEYSQAISHLKSATALQPSLSRPWFLMGCAYVREEAWVEARDSFARCVGIDEEDGESWNNIASVYLRMDEKGLAGGDDLTASEDEPAPQTTSDNKFTNKMLAFRALKQGLRYSYENWRMWQNYIIVSVDVGQLSEACRALSRLVELRVEKDGVASVDVEVLERLVDAVTRAPPDEEPTDGQSEQVRNPDEGHGLFPRVHDVFSRVILPRISNSPRIYRAWARLLAWRARSRDATHLKATWADVLTAHMDAYRAGIGSDSGVETDISKFKEGVTEITELVDVLRNLGPRAQEEGAGDKKNVANWQFQARSLVRTFMGRTKASFEDEPEWDSLKELLDELKSG
;
A
#
# COMPACT_ATOMS: atom_id res chain seq x y z
N MET A 1 44.46 40.34 4.06
CA MET A 1 43.00 40.19 3.93
C MET A 1 42.79 39.08 2.94
N SER A 2 42.70 37.84 3.42
CA SER A 2 42.37 36.67 2.60
C SER A 2 40.91 36.81 2.16
N ASP A 3 40.69 36.90 0.85
CA ASP A 3 39.36 37.03 0.26
C ASP A 3 38.67 35.67 0.21
N TRP A 4 38.36 35.10 1.38
CA TRP A 4 37.66 33.81 1.47
C TRP A 4 36.27 33.86 0.83
N SER A 5 35.72 35.07 0.63
CA SER A 5 34.41 35.29 0.02
C SER A 5 34.32 34.75 -1.42
N SER A 6 35.44 34.67 -2.15
CA SER A 6 35.49 34.05 -3.48
C SER A 6 35.23 32.54 -3.45
N TYR A 7 35.38 31.90 -2.29
CA TYR A 7 35.14 30.47 -2.07
C TYR A 7 33.76 30.19 -1.44
N LEU A 8 32.91 31.21 -1.28
CA LEU A 8 31.58 31.07 -0.69
C LEU A 8 30.74 29.95 -1.36
N PRO A 9 30.69 29.82 -2.71
CA PRO A 9 29.98 28.70 -3.33
C PRO A 9 30.55 27.35 -2.90
N GLU A 10 31.87 27.21 -2.86
CA GLU A 10 32.49 25.94 -2.47
C GLU A 10 32.16 25.56 -1.02
N LEU A 11 32.13 26.53 -0.10
CA LEU A 11 31.77 26.33 1.31
C LEU A 11 30.31 25.90 1.48
N GLU A 12 29.36 26.57 0.81
CA GLU A 12 27.94 26.22 0.94
C GLU A 12 27.64 24.83 0.34
N TRP A 13 28.25 24.49 -0.79
CA TRP A 13 28.04 23.20 -1.45
C TRP A 13 28.74 22.08 -0.68
N SER A 14 29.89 22.36 -0.05
CA SER A 14 30.55 21.44 0.88
C SER A 14 29.66 21.04 2.07
N LEU A 15 28.82 21.95 2.59
CA LEU A 15 27.84 21.61 3.63
C LEU A 15 26.77 20.64 3.09
N ILE A 16 26.23 20.87 1.88
CA ILE A 16 25.23 19.98 1.26
C ILE A 16 25.79 18.59 1.01
N GLU A 17 27.03 18.53 0.51
CA GLU A 17 27.73 17.29 0.19
C GLU A 17 28.21 16.54 1.43
N GLY A 18 28.47 17.24 2.53
CA GLY A 18 29.10 16.70 3.73
C GLY A 18 30.59 16.41 3.52
N LYS A 19 31.25 17.10 2.59
CA LYS A 19 32.66 16.87 2.23
C LYS A 19 33.42 18.18 2.10
N TRP A 20 34.60 18.23 2.72
CA TRP A 20 35.53 19.33 2.54
C TRP A 20 36.18 19.24 1.15
N ARG A 21 36.01 20.27 0.31
CA ARG A 21 36.58 20.30 -1.04
C ARG A 21 38.07 20.65 -0.98
N THR A 22 38.89 19.95 -1.75
CA THR A 22 40.36 20.15 -1.77
C THR A 22 40.79 21.54 -2.23
N SER A 23 39.96 22.23 -3.00
CA SER A 23 40.16 23.63 -3.39
C SER A 23 40.20 24.58 -2.18
N LEU A 24 39.49 24.23 -1.10
CA LEU A 24 39.45 25.00 0.15
C LEU A 24 40.72 24.88 0.98
N ASP A 25 41.54 23.84 0.79
CA ASP A 25 42.80 23.63 1.53
C ASP A 25 43.84 24.74 1.25
N THR A 26 43.63 25.51 0.19
CA THR A 26 44.50 26.64 -0.20
C THR A 26 44.22 27.92 0.60
N VAL A 27 43.13 27.95 1.38
CA VAL A 27 42.70 29.11 2.16
C VAL A 27 43.34 29.06 3.56
N ASP A 28 43.90 30.17 4.03
CA ASP A 28 44.40 30.27 5.40
C ASP A 28 43.23 30.31 6.40
N HIS A 29 42.95 29.17 7.02
CA HIS A 29 41.86 28.99 7.98
C HIS A 29 42.12 29.66 9.33
N SER A 30 43.39 29.83 9.72
CA SER A 30 43.80 30.20 11.08
C SER A 30 43.38 31.61 11.51
N SER A 31 42.91 32.43 10.56
CA SER A 31 42.53 33.83 10.77
C SER A 31 41.04 34.12 10.51
N VAL A 32 40.24 33.13 10.11
CA VAL A 32 38.83 33.32 9.70
C VAL A 32 37.90 32.35 10.47
N PRO A 33 37.31 32.77 11.61
CA PRO A 33 36.54 31.90 12.50
C PRO A 33 35.34 31.19 11.86
N VAL A 34 34.73 31.77 10.83
CA VAL A 34 33.62 31.13 10.10
C VAL A 34 34.06 29.90 9.30
N LEU A 35 35.30 29.87 8.79
CA LEU A 35 35.83 28.70 8.08
C LEU A 35 36.05 27.52 9.03
N ASP A 36 36.56 27.78 10.23
CA ASP A 36 36.71 26.78 11.28
C ASP A 36 35.34 26.22 11.72
N LEU A 37 34.32 27.07 11.79
CA LEU A 37 32.94 26.64 12.06
C LEU A 37 32.44 25.67 10.98
N VAL A 38 32.53 26.06 9.70
CA VAL A 38 32.09 25.21 8.56
C VAL A 38 32.86 23.88 8.56
N ARG A 39 34.18 23.93 8.80
CA ARG A 39 35.02 22.73 8.87
C ARG A 39 34.62 21.81 10.01
N ASN A 40 34.40 22.35 11.21
CA ASN A 40 33.94 21.56 12.35
C ASN A 40 32.59 20.87 12.07
N VAL A 41 31.69 21.52 11.34
CA VAL A 41 30.40 20.92 10.95
C VAL A 41 30.59 19.75 9.99
N ILE A 42 31.44 19.90 8.97
CA ILE A 42 31.71 18.86 7.96
C ILE A 42 32.49 17.67 8.56
N ASP A 43 33.48 17.96 9.39
CA ASP A 43 34.31 16.96 10.08
C ASP A 43 33.56 16.27 11.24
N GLY A 44 32.31 16.65 11.52
CA GLY A 44 31.48 16.03 12.56
C GLY A 44 31.86 16.47 13.99
N ASN A 45 32.65 17.52 14.15
CA ASN A 45 32.97 18.12 15.46
C ASN A 45 31.84 19.06 15.93
N LEU A 46 30.62 18.52 16.02
CA LEU A 46 29.39 19.29 16.19
C LEU A 46 29.32 20.04 17.52
N LYS A 47 29.84 19.45 18.61
CA LYS A 47 29.95 20.12 19.92
C LYS A 47 30.81 21.38 19.82
N SER A 48 32.00 21.27 19.22
CA SER A 48 32.91 22.40 19.02
C SER A 48 32.30 23.48 18.12
N ALA A 49 31.54 23.09 17.10
CA ALA A 49 30.81 24.02 16.24
C ALA A 49 29.75 24.81 17.03
N LEU A 50 28.92 24.12 17.83
CA LEU A 50 27.84 24.73 18.60
C LEU A 50 28.33 25.53 19.83
N GLU A 51 29.47 25.17 20.40
CA GLU A 51 30.07 25.89 21.54
C GLU A 51 30.98 27.06 21.11
N SER A 52 31.15 27.27 19.80
CA SER A 52 31.95 28.36 19.23
C SER A 52 31.39 29.74 19.58
N ASP A 53 32.27 30.75 19.62
CA ASP A 53 31.86 32.13 19.94
C ASP A 53 30.83 32.69 18.95
N LEU A 54 30.96 32.35 17.65
CA LEU A 54 30.00 32.73 16.62
C LEU A 54 28.62 32.09 16.85
N ALA A 55 28.59 30.81 17.20
CA ALA A 55 27.33 30.12 17.54
C ALA A 55 26.69 30.72 18.79
N LYS A 56 27.48 30.99 19.84
CA LYS A 56 26.99 31.61 21.09
C LYS A 56 26.46 33.02 20.89
N GLN A 57 27.07 33.83 20.02
CA GLN A 57 26.54 35.14 19.64
C GLN A 57 25.18 35.00 18.95
N LEU A 58 25.07 34.10 17.97
CA LEU A 58 23.83 33.86 17.24
C LEU A 58 22.71 33.32 18.14
N LEU A 59 23.05 32.43 19.07
CA LEU A 59 22.14 31.77 20.03
C LEU A 59 21.98 32.57 21.34
N THR A 60 22.14 33.90 21.28
CA THR A 60 21.88 34.78 22.41
C THR A 60 20.38 35.06 22.55
N LEU A 61 19.81 34.75 23.72
CA LEU A 61 18.41 35.02 24.02
C LEU A 61 18.18 36.49 24.42
N ASN A 62 17.14 37.11 23.86
CA ASN A 62 16.67 38.44 24.25
C ASN A 62 15.45 38.36 25.17
N HIS A 63 15.13 39.44 25.90
CA HIS A 63 13.92 39.52 26.75
C HIS A 63 13.78 38.37 27.77
N THR A 64 14.91 37.85 28.24
CA THR A 64 14.98 36.66 29.10
C THR A 64 14.24 36.82 30.43
N SER A 65 14.13 38.06 30.93
CA SER A 65 13.35 38.40 32.14
C SER A 65 11.85 38.06 32.05
N SER A 66 11.30 37.96 30.83
CA SER A 66 9.88 37.66 30.59
C SER A 66 9.64 36.29 29.97
N ILE A 67 10.65 35.39 29.98
CA ILE A 67 10.54 34.01 29.48
C ILE A 67 9.41 33.25 30.18
N PHE A 68 9.13 33.57 31.44
CA PHE A 68 8.07 32.95 32.21
C PHE A 68 6.89 33.89 32.41
N THR A 69 5.68 33.36 32.31
CA THR A 69 4.45 34.04 32.73
C THR A 69 4.42 34.15 34.25
N ALA A 70 3.51 34.96 34.80
CA ALA A 70 3.29 35.05 36.24
C ALA A 70 2.89 33.70 36.88
N GLU A 71 2.38 32.76 36.09
CA GLU A 71 2.02 31.39 36.49
C GLU A 71 3.19 30.40 36.37
N GLY A 72 4.38 30.86 35.98
CA GLY A 72 5.59 30.03 35.85
C GLY A 72 5.65 29.18 34.58
N THR A 73 4.78 29.45 33.59
CA THR A 73 4.81 28.75 32.29
C THR A 73 5.71 29.49 31.30
N PHE A 74 6.28 28.78 30.33
CA PHE A 74 6.97 29.42 29.21
C PHE A 74 6.02 30.40 28.49
N ASN A 75 6.52 31.60 28.21
CA ASN A 75 5.73 32.72 27.71
C ASN A 75 5.97 32.88 26.20
N GLY A 76 4.98 32.58 25.37
CA GLY A 76 5.09 32.72 23.92
C GLY A 76 5.88 31.60 23.26
N ARG A 77 6.46 31.89 22.09
CA ARG A 77 7.19 30.94 21.24
C ARG A 77 8.68 31.18 21.29
N LEU A 78 9.49 30.13 21.09
CA LEU A 78 10.95 30.21 21.09
C LEU A 78 11.47 31.21 20.05
N ASP A 79 10.86 31.29 18.87
CA ASP A 79 11.22 32.23 17.80
C ASP A 79 11.33 33.70 18.26
N SER A 80 10.45 34.12 19.17
CA SER A 80 10.40 35.50 19.68
C SER A 80 11.60 35.89 20.56
N TYR A 81 12.33 34.90 21.08
CA TYR A 81 13.49 35.11 21.96
C TYR A 81 14.82 35.08 21.20
N PHE A 82 14.86 34.60 19.96
CA PHE A 82 16.06 34.53 19.13
C PHE A 82 16.12 35.72 18.16
N PRO A 83 16.88 36.79 18.47
CA PRO A 83 17.06 37.91 17.55
C PRO A 83 17.92 37.55 16.33
N LEU A 84 18.71 36.46 16.42
CA LEU A 84 19.62 35.97 15.38
C LEU A 84 20.54 37.06 14.79
N LYS A 85 20.99 37.99 15.65
CA LYS A 85 21.89 39.09 15.28
C LYS A 85 23.34 38.64 15.38
N LEU A 86 24.14 38.99 14.39
CA LEU A 86 25.58 38.75 14.37
C LEU A 86 26.31 40.05 14.04
N GLU A 87 27.41 40.34 14.73
CA GLU A 87 28.28 41.48 14.43
C GLU A 87 29.27 41.11 13.31
N ALA A 88 28.75 40.88 12.10
CA ALA A 88 29.55 40.55 10.91
C ALA A 88 28.92 41.14 9.64
N ASP A 89 29.64 41.10 8.52
CA ASP A 89 29.07 41.40 7.20
C ASP A 89 28.02 40.37 6.80
N ASP A 90 27.12 40.75 5.88
CA ASP A 90 25.95 39.93 5.50
C ASP A 90 26.34 38.52 5.01
N THR A 91 27.46 38.40 4.28
CA THR A 91 27.97 37.12 3.78
C THR A 91 28.39 36.19 4.92
N THR A 92 29.21 36.71 5.84
CA THR A 92 29.61 35.96 7.04
C THR A 92 28.39 35.60 7.89
N ALA A 93 27.46 36.54 8.07
CA ALA A 93 26.26 36.33 8.88
C ALA A 93 25.37 35.21 8.32
N GLU A 94 25.12 35.18 7.00
CA GLU A 94 24.37 34.09 6.38
C GLU A 94 25.08 32.75 6.50
N LEU A 95 26.40 32.71 6.27
CA LEU A 95 27.17 31.47 6.36
C LEU A 95 27.20 30.92 7.80
N VAL A 96 27.34 31.79 8.80
CA VAL A 96 27.25 31.40 10.22
C VAL A 96 25.86 30.89 10.55
N ARG A 97 24.80 31.60 10.15
CA ARG A 97 23.41 31.13 10.34
C ARG A 97 23.22 29.74 9.75
N LEU A 98 23.61 29.55 8.50
CA LEU A 98 23.47 28.25 7.85
C LEU A 98 24.29 27.17 8.57
N SER A 99 25.55 27.44 8.86
CA SER A 99 26.43 26.45 9.52
C SER A 99 25.92 26.04 10.90
N VAL A 100 25.41 26.98 11.71
CA VAL A 100 24.82 26.68 13.02
C VAL A 100 23.54 25.87 12.87
N ALA A 101 22.66 26.22 11.91
CA ALA A 101 21.45 25.44 11.64
C ALA A 101 21.78 24.00 11.23
N VAL A 102 22.79 23.81 10.37
CA VAL A 102 23.29 22.48 9.98
C VAL A 102 23.86 21.74 11.18
N ALA A 103 24.67 22.40 12.01
CA ALA A 103 25.25 21.81 13.22
C ALA A 103 24.16 21.32 14.18
N CYS A 104 23.12 22.12 14.42
CA CYS A 104 21.98 21.73 15.24
C CYS A 104 21.25 20.51 14.67
N LEU A 105 20.96 20.52 13.37
CA LEU A 105 20.26 19.42 12.70
C LEU A 105 21.05 18.11 12.72
N HIS A 106 22.36 18.19 12.44
CA HIS A 106 23.26 17.04 12.47
C HIS A 106 23.51 16.54 13.89
N ALA A 107 23.56 17.42 14.89
CA ALA A 107 23.73 17.00 16.29
C ALA A 107 22.47 16.26 16.76
N PHE A 108 21.29 16.73 16.37
CA PHE A 108 20.04 16.02 16.63
C PHE A 108 20.00 14.64 15.96
N LEU A 109 20.40 14.54 14.69
CA LEU A 109 20.50 13.26 13.97
C LEU A 109 21.52 12.32 14.60
N GLN A 110 22.68 12.82 15.01
CA GLN A 110 23.68 12.04 15.73
C GLN A 110 23.07 11.41 16.98
N ILE A 111 22.37 12.20 17.80
CA ILE A 111 21.82 11.73 19.07
C ILE A 111 20.69 10.70 18.87
N ASN A 112 19.86 10.87 17.84
CA ASN A 112 18.57 10.19 17.73
C ASN A 112 18.46 9.18 16.57
N TRP A 113 19.30 9.28 15.54
CA TRP A 113 19.31 8.42 14.35
C TRP A 113 20.60 7.63 14.22
N THR A 114 21.74 8.32 14.11
CA THR A 114 22.96 7.66 13.63
C THR A 114 23.88 7.21 14.72
N GLY A 115 23.94 7.90 15.87
CA GLY A 115 25.07 7.83 16.79
C GLY A 115 26.40 8.30 16.17
N PRO A 116 27.51 8.22 16.91
CA PRO A 116 27.64 7.77 18.32
C PRO A 116 27.04 8.78 19.32
N ASP A 117 26.93 8.42 20.60
CA ASP A 117 26.39 9.33 21.62
C ASP A 117 27.14 10.68 21.68
N LEU A 118 26.38 11.77 21.78
CA LEU A 118 26.91 13.14 21.87
C LEU A 118 26.60 13.72 23.25
N ASP A 119 27.65 14.03 24.01
CA ASP A 119 27.54 14.71 25.30
C ASP A 119 27.44 16.23 25.09
N LEU A 120 26.19 16.71 24.92
CA LEU A 120 25.85 18.11 24.69
C LEU A 120 24.76 18.55 25.66
N ASP A 121 24.98 19.70 26.32
CA ASP A 121 23.99 20.37 27.15
C ASP A 121 23.40 21.55 26.38
N ALA A 122 22.08 21.54 26.15
CA ALA A 122 21.40 22.58 25.38
C ALA A 122 21.46 23.95 26.06
N LEU A 123 21.54 24.02 27.39
CA LEU A 123 21.72 25.32 28.06
C LEU A 123 23.13 25.88 27.90
N HIS A 124 24.15 25.04 27.69
CA HIS A 124 25.53 25.50 27.51
C HIS A 124 25.78 26.15 26.14
N ILE A 125 24.99 25.77 25.13
CA ILE A 125 25.06 26.39 23.79
C ILE A 125 24.31 27.72 23.71
N LEU A 126 23.42 28.02 24.67
CA LEU A 126 22.64 29.25 24.71
C LEU A 126 23.35 30.34 25.54
N THR A 127 23.38 31.56 25.02
CA THR A 127 23.82 32.72 25.80
C THR A 127 22.61 33.40 26.42
N ILE A 128 22.58 33.50 27.75
CA ILE A 128 21.48 34.13 28.51
C ILE A 128 22.03 35.38 29.21
N PRO A 129 21.91 36.59 28.62
CA PRO A 129 22.55 37.80 29.13
C PRO A 129 22.04 38.22 30.51
N MET A 130 20.76 37.98 30.79
CA MET A 130 20.14 38.24 32.09
C MET A 130 19.36 36.99 32.52
N PRO A 131 19.77 36.26 33.56
CA PRO A 131 19.04 35.06 33.97
C PRO A 131 17.63 35.42 34.45
N PRO A 132 16.59 34.67 34.04
CA PRO A 132 15.23 34.86 34.54
C PRO A 132 15.12 34.61 36.05
N SER A 133 14.09 35.18 36.68
CA SER A 133 13.78 34.97 38.10
C SER A 133 13.48 33.49 38.43
N THR A 134 12.83 32.79 37.50
CA THR A 134 12.68 31.34 37.50
C THR A 134 13.77 30.75 36.60
N ALA A 135 14.55 29.79 37.08
CA ALA A 135 15.64 29.21 36.28
C ALA A 135 15.08 28.45 35.06
N LEU A 136 15.61 28.74 33.88
CA LEU A 136 15.36 27.92 32.68
C LEU A 136 16.14 26.60 32.82
N THR A 137 15.44 25.48 32.74
CA THR A 137 16.02 24.12 32.78
C THR A 137 15.93 23.46 31.40
N ASN A 138 16.77 22.46 31.14
CA ASN A 138 16.70 21.65 29.92
C ASN A 138 15.31 21.02 29.76
N GLU A 139 14.71 20.53 30.85
CA GLU A 139 13.37 19.94 30.85
C GLU A 139 12.29 20.91 30.33
N ILE A 140 12.33 22.18 30.78
CA ILE A 140 11.37 23.21 30.34
C ILE A 140 11.60 23.55 28.86
N LEU A 141 12.86 23.70 28.45
CA LEU A 141 13.24 24.02 27.08
C LEU A 141 12.81 22.92 26.11
N SER A 142 13.12 21.66 26.43
CA SER A 142 12.72 20.52 25.62
C SER A 142 11.20 20.34 25.58
N ALA A 143 10.49 20.54 26.69
CA ALA A 143 9.02 20.48 26.71
C ALA A 143 8.40 21.56 25.81
N GLN A 144 8.93 22.78 25.84
CA GLN A 144 8.49 23.85 24.95
C GLN A 144 8.80 23.52 23.48
N ALA A 145 10.00 23.01 23.19
CA ALA A 145 10.37 22.62 21.83
C ALA A 145 9.47 21.49 21.29
N ILE A 146 9.19 20.44 22.07
CA ILE A 146 8.27 19.36 21.69
C ILE A 146 6.87 19.91 21.40
N SER A 147 6.38 20.82 22.24
CA SER A 147 5.07 21.46 22.02
C SER A 147 5.02 22.30 20.74
N GLU A 148 6.12 22.98 20.38
CA GLU A 148 6.20 23.76 19.14
C GLU A 148 6.47 22.91 17.89
N LEU A 149 7.07 21.73 18.07
CA LEU A 149 7.27 20.75 17.00
C LEU A 149 5.98 19.95 16.73
N ALA A 150 5.01 19.92 17.63
CA ALA A 150 3.68 19.39 17.31
C ALA A 150 3.02 20.27 16.22
N THR A 151 2.54 19.65 15.14
CA THR A 151 1.90 20.38 14.02
C THR A 151 0.77 19.55 13.43
N GLY A 152 -0.22 20.21 12.83
CA GLY A 152 -1.37 19.52 12.23
C GLY A 152 -2.24 18.72 13.21
N GLY A 153 -2.08 18.90 14.53
CA GLY A 153 -2.73 18.07 15.54
C GLY A 153 -1.98 16.79 15.89
N GLU A 154 -0.84 16.52 15.23
CA GLU A 154 0.03 15.39 15.48
C GLU A 154 1.14 15.77 16.49
N PRO A 155 1.33 14.99 17.56
CA PRO A 155 2.38 15.23 18.54
C PRO A 155 3.75 14.85 17.97
N ALA A 156 4.78 15.60 18.37
CA ALA A 156 6.16 15.18 18.22
C ALA A 156 6.52 14.12 19.28
N TYR A 157 7.38 13.16 18.93
CA TYR A 157 7.84 12.14 19.87
C TYR A 157 8.55 12.78 21.06
N HIS A 158 8.05 12.48 22.25
CA HIS A 158 8.36 13.28 23.43
C HIS A 158 9.58 12.86 24.22
N LEU A 159 10.08 11.66 23.96
CA LEU A 159 11.37 11.19 24.49
C LEU A 159 12.50 11.45 23.50
N ALA A 160 12.27 12.21 22.43
CA ALA A 160 13.34 12.69 21.58
C ALA A 160 14.32 13.52 22.42
N LYS A 161 15.62 13.24 22.28
CA LYS A 161 16.66 13.92 23.04
C LYS A 161 17.06 15.21 22.33
N LEU A 162 17.18 16.30 23.08
CA LEU A 162 17.49 17.65 22.60
C LEU A 162 16.62 18.13 21.41
N PRO A 163 15.27 18.03 21.49
CA PRO A 163 14.36 18.44 20.41
C PRO A 163 14.48 19.93 20.05
N GLU A 164 14.93 20.76 20.99
CA GLU A 164 15.22 22.18 20.78
C GLU A 164 16.23 22.42 19.66
N LEU A 165 17.15 21.49 19.36
CA LEU A 165 18.11 21.64 18.26
C LEU A 165 17.39 21.70 16.89
N VAL A 166 16.39 20.85 16.67
CA VAL A 166 15.57 20.90 15.45
C VAL A 166 14.80 22.22 15.39
N ARG A 167 14.23 22.64 16.52
CA ARG A 167 13.45 23.87 16.57
C ARG A 167 14.32 25.11 16.31
N ILE A 168 15.51 25.17 16.89
CA ILE A 168 16.51 26.23 16.63
C ILE A 168 16.91 26.24 15.16
N ALA A 169 17.19 25.07 14.56
CA ALA A 169 17.49 24.98 13.13
C ALA A 169 16.34 25.53 12.27
N GLN A 170 15.08 25.19 12.58
CA GLN A 170 13.90 25.73 11.89
C GLN A 170 13.77 27.25 12.03
N ILE A 171 14.02 27.79 13.23
CA ILE A 171 13.97 29.23 13.49
C ILE A 171 15.02 29.94 12.65
N ILE A 172 16.26 29.43 12.62
CA ILE A 172 17.34 30.01 11.80
C ILE A 172 17.02 29.92 10.31
N LEU A 173 16.56 28.77 9.82
CA LEU A 173 16.23 28.60 8.40
C LEU A 173 15.03 29.43 7.95
N SER A 174 14.14 29.80 8.88
CA SER A 174 12.95 30.63 8.59
C SER A 174 13.27 32.10 8.32
N THR A 175 14.48 32.59 8.65
CA THR A 175 14.85 33.98 8.37
C THR A 175 15.06 34.27 6.89
N GLY A 176 15.19 33.24 6.06
CA GLY A 176 15.55 33.35 4.65
C GLY A 176 17.06 33.58 4.44
N PHE A 177 17.49 33.33 3.21
CA PHE A 177 18.86 33.52 2.72
C PHE A 177 18.78 34.22 1.36
N GLU A 178 19.41 35.38 1.25
CA GLU A 178 19.45 36.17 0.00
C GLU A 178 20.71 35.86 -0.81
N ILE A 179 21.81 35.55 -0.13
CA ILE A 179 23.12 35.28 -0.73
C ILE A 179 23.31 33.78 -0.95
N LEU A 180 23.02 32.97 0.08
CA LEU A 180 23.21 31.52 0.01
C LEU A 180 22.05 30.82 -0.69
N GLN A 181 22.34 30.14 -1.80
CA GLN A 181 21.32 29.46 -2.59
C GLN A 181 20.83 28.17 -1.91
N THR A 182 21.67 27.58 -1.05
CA THR A 182 21.40 26.29 -0.39
C THR A 182 20.40 26.35 0.77
N GLY A 183 19.99 27.55 1.21
CA GLY A 183 19.04 27.75 2.32
C GLY A 183 17.73 26.95 2.18
N PRO A 184 16.99 27.07 1.05
CA PRO A 184 15.79 26.26 0.79
C PRO A 184 16.03 24.74 0.82
N TRP A 185 17.20 24.26 0.40
CA TRP A 185 17.54 22.84 0.46
C TRP A 185 17.72 22.37 1.91
N TRP A 186 18.39 23.14 2.75
CA TRP A 186 18.46 22.83 4.18
C TRP A 186 17.10 22.89 4.87
N ASN A 187 16.22 23.78 4.40
CA ASN A 187 14.83 23.80 4.84
C ASN A 187 14.09 22.50 4.48
N LEU A 188 14.34 21.92 3.29
CA LEU A 188 13.86 20.58 2.91
C LEU A 188 14.34 19.49 3.86
N ARG A 189 15.63 19.49 4.21
CA ARG A 189 16.20 18.51 5.16
C ARG A 189 15.62 18.65 6.56
N ALA A 190 15.44 19.89 7.05
CA ALA A 190 14.81 20.16 8.33
C ALA A 190 13.34 19.69 8.36
N HIS A 191 12.59 19.88 7.26
CA HIS A 191 11.23 19.37 7.14
C HIS A 191 11.21 17.83 7.14
N LEU A 192 12.06 17.16 6.37
CA LEU A 192 12.15 15.70 6.37
C LEU A 192 12.32 15.12 7.78
N ILE A 193 13.23 15.69 8.56
CA ILE A 193 13.50 15.23 9.94
C ILE A 193 12.33 15.55 10.88
N HIS A 194 11.77 16.74 10.76
CA HIS A 194 10.61 17.14 11.56
C HIS A 194 9.41 16.22 11.29
N GLN A 195 9.14 15.89 10.02
CA GLN A 195 8.04 14.99 9.67
C GLN A 195 8.24 13.56 10.18
N GLN A 196 9.49 13.08 10.30
CA GLN A 196 9.81 11.79 10.91
C GLN A 196 9.73 11.80 12.45
N LEU A 197 9.68 12.98 13.08
CA LEU A 197 9.52 13.13 14.53
C LEU A 197 8.05 13.05 14.96
N LEU A 198 7.11 13.32 14.06
CA LEU A 198 5.67 13.25 14.32
C LEU A 198 5.20 11.80 14.36
N ASP A 199 4.13 11.53 15.13
CA ASP A 199 3.46 10.23 15.12
C ASP A 199 2.97 9.84 13.71
N ASP A 200 2.37 10.81 13.01
CA ASP A 200 1.96 10.71 11.60
C ASP A 200 2.43 11.98 10.84
N PRO A 201 2.94 11.85 9.59
CA PRO A 201 3.43 12.99 8.82
C PRO A 201 2.29 13.90 8.34
N VAL A 202 2.55 15.19 8.33
CA VAL A 202 1.61 16.26 7.94
C VAL A 202 2.08 16.92 6.64
N PRO A 203 1.27 16.91 5.56
CA PRO A 203 1.67 17.46 4.27
C PRO A 203 2.12 18.93 4.32
N VAL A 204 3.18 19.25 3.58
CA VAL A 204 3.67 20.63 3.43
C VAL A 204 2.85 21.44 2.42
N PRO A 205 2.71 22.77 2.61
CA PRO A 205 2.01 23.63 1.66
C PRO A 205 2.66 23.71 0.26
N GLU A 206 1.89 24.05 -0.78
CA GLU A 206 2.43 24.11 -2.16
C GLU A 206 3.58 25.12 -2.35
N HIS A 207 3.52 26.27 -1.68
CA HIS A 207 4.55 27.31 -1.79
C HIS A 207 5.93 26.84 -1.31
N PHE A 208 5.97 25.82 -0.45
CA PHE A 208 7.22 25.19 -0.03
C PHE A 208 7.97 24.60 -1.24
N TRP A 209 7.28 23.89 -2.12
CA TRP A 209 7.89 23.27 -3.30
C TRP A 209 8.41 24.30 -4.31
N LEU A 210 7.69 25.43 -4.45
CA LEU A 210 8.12 26.54 -5.31
C LEU A 210 9.47 27.14 -4.89
N SER A 211 9.79 27.11 -3.59
CA SER A 211 11.07 27.60 -3.06
C SER A 211 12.29 26.82 -3.54
N LEU A 212 12.09 25.57 -4.01
CA LEU A 212 13.15 24.68 -4.48
C LEU A 212 13.40 24.81 -6.00
N ALA A 213 12.52 25.50 -6.74
CA ALA A 213 12.56 25.51 -8.20
C ALA A 213 13.84 26.13 -8.79
N SER A 214 14.48 27.06 -8.08
CA SER A 214 15.76 27.65 -8.49
C SER A 214 16.91 26.64 -8.47
N LEU A 215 16.85 25.65 -7.57
CA LEU A 215 17.88 24.62 -7.37
C LEU A 215 17.80 23.47 -8.38
N GLU A 216 16.75 23.40 -9.19
CA GLU A 216 16.64 22.36 -10.22
C GLU A 216 17.55 22.61 -11.43
N LYS A 217 18.11 23.81 -11.55
CA LYS A 217 18.95 24.24 -12.70
C LYS A 217 20.44 24.25 -12.39
N LEU A 218 20.89 23.45 -11.42
CA LEU A 218 22.31 23.35 -11.07
C LEU A 218 23.12 22.70 -12.20
N GLY A 219 24.36 23.16 -12.38
CA GLY A 219 25.27 22.61 -13.39
C GLY A 219 25.89 21.26 -13.02
N ASP A 220 25.82 20.87 -11.75
CA ASP A 220 26.37 19.61 -11.23
C ASP A 220 25.31 18.51 -11.22
N GLN A 221 25.55 17.47 -12.00
CA GLN A 221 24.67 16.32 -12.18
C GLN A 221 24.42 15.53 -10.88
N ASP A 222 25.43 15.41 -10.02
CA ASP A 222 25.31 14.63 -8.78
C ASP A 222 24.50 15.42 -7.73
N LEU A 223 24.65 16.76 -7.70
CA LEU A 223 23.80 17.62 -6.87
C LEU A 223 22.35 17.63 -7.34
N VAL A 224 22.09 17.73 -8.65
CA VAL A 224 20.72 17.62 -9.19
C VAL A 224 20.11 16.28 -8.82
N GLY A 225 20.85 15.17 -8.99
CA GLY A 225 20.39 13.84 -8.60
C GLY A 225 20.07 13.73 -7.11
N ARG A 226 20.91 14.29 -6.24
CA ARG A 226 20.68 14.32 -4.79
C ARG A 226 19.44 15.12 -4.41
N LEU A 227 19.25 16.31 -4.99
CA LEU A 227 18.07 17.14 -4.73
C LEU A 227 16.78 16.40 -5.10
N LYS A 228 16.74 15.82 -6.30
CA LYS A 228 15.58 15.06 -6.80
C LYS A 228 15.27 13.86 -5.92
N LEU A 229 16.29 13.14 -5.46
CA LEU A 229 16.14 12.06 -4.50
C LEU A 229 15.52 12.55 -3.18
N GLU A 230 16.06 13.60 -2.57
CA GLU A 230 15.56 14.14 -1.30
C GLU A 230 14.12 14.68 -1.42
N GLN A 231 13.77 15.33 -2.54
CA GLN A 231 12.39 15.72 -2.85
C GLN A 231 11.48 14.49 -2.97
N GLY A 232 11.93 13.45 -3.67
CA GLY A 232 11.19 12.20 -3.83
C GLY A 232 10.94 11.50 -2.50
N LEU A 233 11.93 11.51 -1.60
CA LEU A 233 11.79 10.95 -0.25
C LEU A 233 10.73 11.69 0.58
N LEU A 234 10.67 13.03 0.51
CA LEU A 234 9.64 13.79 1.22
C LEU A 234 8.24 13.51 0.64
N ARG A 235 8.10 13.42 -0.68
CA ARG A 235 6.83 13.05 -1.33
C ARG A 235 6.39 11.65 -0.96
N HIS A 236 7.33 10.69 -0.96
CA HIS A 236 7.08 9.33 -0.52
C HIS A 236 6.65 9.27 0.96
N LEU A 237 7.20 10.12 1.83
CA LEU A 237 6.77 10.21 3.23
C LEU A 237 5.29 10.64 3.36
N PHE A 238 4.79 11.44 2.42
CA PHE A 238 3.38 11.85 2.35
C PHE A 238 2.50 10.91 1.50
N SER A 239 2.99 9.71 1.17
CA SER A 239 2.29 8.74 0.32
C SER A 239 1.93 9.29 -1.07
N GLN A 240 2.74 10.21 -1.62
CA GLN A 240 2.63 10.70 -2.99
C GLN A 240 3.51 9.87 -3.93
N ASP A 241 3.28 8.55 -3.96
CA ASP A 241 4.22 7.57 -4.54
C ASP A 241 4.43 7.74 -6.05
N ARG A 242 3.43 8.17 -6.81
CA ARG A 242 3.59 8.46 -8.25
C ARG A 242 4.64 9.55 -8.49
N GLN A 243 4.51 10.67 -7.78
CA GLN A 243 5.44 11.80 -7.91
C GLN A 243 6.82 11.45 -7.36
N ALA A 244 6.88 10.65 -6.30
CA ALA A 244 8.15 10.15 -5.78
C ALA A 244 8.86 9.25 -6.80
N ALA A 245 8.14 8.34 -7.47
CA ALA A 245 8.68 7.47 -8.52
C ALA A 245 9.33 8.28 -9.65
N ASP A 246 8.64 9.30 -10.15
CA ASP A 246 9.13 10.17 -11.22
C ASP A 246 10.44 10.86 -10.79
N LEU A 247 10.47 11.39 -9.57
CA LEU A 247 11.66 12.04 -9.00
C LEU A 247 12.84 11.07 -8.81
N PHE A 248 12.60 9.81 -8.41
CA PHE A 248 13.67 8.81 -8.30
C PHE A 248 14.24 8.44 -9.67
N VAL A 249 13.39 8.34 -10.70
CA VAL A 249 13.83 8.09 -12.07
C VAL A 249 14.60 9.30 -12.62
N GLU A 250 14.13 10.52 -12.37
CA GLU A 250 14.86 11.76 -12.69
C GLU A 250 16.23 11.80 -12.00
N ALA A 251 16.30 11.42 -10.72
CA ALA A 251 17.55 11.33 -9.98
C ALA A 251 18.54 10.35 -10.64
N ALA A 252 18.09 9.14 -11.01
CA ALA A 252 18.91 8.17 -11.71
C ALA A 252 19.40 8.68 -13.08
N ARG A 253 18.54 9.37 -13.83
CA ARG A 253 18.93 10.00 -15.11
C ARG A 253 19.96 11.09 -14.89
N ALA A 254 19.78 11.93 -13.87
CA ALA A 254 20.68 13.03 -13.55
C ALA A 254 22.08 12.53 -13.17
N THR A 255 22.18 11.50 -12.32
CA THR A 255 23.49 10.93 -11.92
C THR A 255 24.15 10.08 -13.01
N GLY A 256 23.43 9.76 -14.09
CA GLY A 256 23.88 8.87 -15.16
C GLY A 256 23.87 7.38 -14.76
N LEU A 257 23.08 7.01 -13.74
CA LEU A 257 22.91 5.63 -13.30
C LEU A 257 22.17 4.82 -14.36
N GLN A 258 22.81 3.76 -14.84
CA GLN A 258 22.22 2.82 -15.79
C GLN A 258 21.77 1.57 -15.02
N TYR A 259 20.52 1.15 -15.22
CA TYR A 259 19.98 -0.04 -14.59
C TYR A 259 18.96 -0.78 -15.45
N GLN A 260 18.84 -2.09 -15.24
CA GLN A 260 17.87 -2.94 -15.89
C GLN A 260 17.43 -4.06 -14.94
N LEU A 261 16.13 -4.20 -14.74
CA LEU A 261 15.53 -5.35 -14.05
C LEU A 261 15.28 -6.45 -15.09
N THR A 262 15.91 -7.61 -14.92
CA THR A 262 15.87 -8.74 -15.86
C THR A 262 15.76 -10.08 -15.13
N GLY A 263 15.61 -11.18 -15.87
CA GLY A 263 15.63 -12.54 -15.34
C GLY A 263 16.94 -13.25 -15.65
N ALA A 264 17.54 -13.93 -14.67
CA ALA A 264 18.72 -14.77 -14.82
C ALA A 264 18.44 -16.19 -14.32
N LEU A 265 18.98 -17.23 -14.95
CA LEU A 265 18.87 -18.58 -14.39
C LEU A 265 19.74 -18.68 -13.13
N GLY A 266 19.13 -19.18 -12.05
CA GLY A 266 19.85 -19.39 -10.79
C GLY A 266 19.15 -20.34 -9.82
N LYS A 267 19.82 -20.63 -8.71
CA LYS A 267 19.38 -21.51 -7.62
C LYS A 267 19.28 -20.75 -6.31
N ARG A 268 18.30 -21.12 -5.48
CA ARG A 268 18.09 -20.53 -4.14
C ARG A 268 18.20 -21.52 -3.00
N THR A 269 18.30 -22.81 -3.32
CA THR A 269 18.41 -23.88 -2.31
C THR A 269 19.56 -24.81 -2.66
N LYS A 270 20.23 -25.33 -1.63
CA LYS A 270 21.42 -26.19 -1.73
C LYS A 270 21.14 -27.49 -2.50
N PHE A 271 19.91 -27.99 -2.44
CA PHE A 271 19.49 -29.25 -3.06
C PHE A 271 18.76 -29.06 -4.41
N GLN A 272 18.68 -27.83 -4.94
CA GLN A 272 18.02 -27.56 -6.21
C GLN A 272 18.83 -28.13 -7.39
N VAL A 273 18.20 -29.02 -8.16
CA VAL A 273 18.83 -29.62 -9.35
C VAL A 273 18.69 -28.73 -10.59
N LYS A 274 17.49 -28.18 -10.83
CA LYS A 274 17.18 -27.36 -12.02
C LYS A 274 17.28 -25.87 -11.71
N ASP A 275 17.94 -25.11 -12.57
CA ASP A 275 17.97 -23.65 -12.47
C ASP A 275 16.61 -23.08 -12.87
N LEU A 276 16.15 -22.09 -12.12
CA LEU A 276 14.91 -21.37 -12.38
C LEU A 276 15.23 -19.91 -12.61
N THR A 277 14.45 -19.23 -13.46
CA THR A 277 14.59 -17.80 -13.68
C THR A 277 14.34 -17.04 -12.38
N GLN A 278 15.33 -16.28 -11.93
CA GLN A 278 15.29 -15.38 -10.78
C GLN A 278 15.40 -13.94 -11.26
N LEU A 279 14.74 -13.03 -10.57
CA LEU A 279 14.81 -11.60 -10.88
C LEU A 279 16.17 -11.04 -10.44
N VAL A 280 16.81 -10.25 -11.30
CA VAL A 280 18.11 -9.63 -11.07
C VAL A 280 18.07 -8.17 -11.51
N LEU A 281 18.65 -7.30 -10.69
CA LEU A 281 18.92 -5.92 -11.07
C LEU A 281 20.36 -5.81 -11.54
N LEU A 282 20.55 -5.57 -12.84
CA LEU A 282 21.84 -5.23 -13.44
C LEU A 282 22.00 -3.71 -13.39
N ALA A 283 23.12 -3.22 -12.84
CA ALA A 283 23.33 -1.79 -12.69
C ALA A 283 24.80 -1.38 -12.79
N LYS A 284 25.02 -0.19 -13.36
CA LYS A 284 26.34 0.45 -13.48
C LYS A 284 26.22 1.96 -13.24
N SER A 285 27.05 2.48 -12.33
CA SER A 285 27.24 3.93 -12.13
C SER A 285 27.99 4.57 -13.31
N ARG A 286 27.89 5.89 -13.46
CA ARG A 286 28.72 6.67 -14.41
C ARG A 286 30.21 6.44 -14.11
N ASP A 287 31.00 6.19 -15.14
CA ASP A 287 32.47 6.10 -15.02
C ASP A 287 33.01 7.52 -14.73
N ASP A 288 33.60 7.73 -13.55
CA ASP A 288 34.16 9.02 -13.15
C ASP A 288 35.64 8.84 -12.79
N GLU A 289 36.54 9.53 -13.50
CA GLU A 289 37.98 9.52 -13.22
C GLU A 289 38.33 10.21 -11.88
N ARG A 290 37.36 10.93 -11.30
CA ARG A 290 37.52 11.69 -10.04
C ARG A 290 37.48 10.83 -8.78
N GLU A 291 36.81 9.68 -8.82
CA GLU A 291 36.87 8.69 -7.74
C GLU A 291 38.09 7.79 -7.98
N GLY A 292 39.24 8.17 -7.43
CA GLY A 292 40.37 7.24 -7.31
C GLY A 292 39.89 5.92 -6.68
N LYS A 293 40.53 4.79 -7.01
CA LYS A 293 40.20 3.48 -6.42
C LYS A 293 40.25 3.56 -4.89
N VAL A 294 39.12 3.84 -4.23
CA VAL A 294 39.02 3.84 -2.77
C VAL A 294 39.04 2.39 -2.33
N THR A 295 40.23 1.92 -1.93
CA THR A 295 40.49 0.60 -1.35
C THR A 295 40.53 0.65 0.18
N ALA A 296 39.92 1.67 0.80
CA ALA A 296 39.85 1.74 2.26
C ALA A 296 38.74 0.81 2.76
N GLU A 297 39.08 -0.12 3.66
CA GLU A 297 38.10 -0.95 4.37
C GLU A 297 37.23 -0.03 5.23
N ILE A 298 35.96 0.14 4.85
CA ILE A 298 34.98 0.89 5.63
C ILE A 298 34.38 -0.06 6.65
N ASN A 299 34.40 0.32 7.93
CA ASN A 299 33.73 -0.43 8.98
C ASN A 299 32.22 -0.22 8.84
N VAL A 300 31.50 -1.26 8.42
CA VAL A 300 30.06 -1.25 8.17
C VAL A 300 29.36 -2.27 9.06
N PRO A 301 28.05 -2.09 9.34
CA PRO A 301 27.27 -3.03 10.14
C PRO A 301 27.43 -4.49 9.73
N GLU A 302 27.51 -5.37 10.71
CA GLU A 302 27.61 -6.81 10.47
C GLU A 302 26.35 -7.35 9.74
N THR A 303 26.58 -8.08 8.66
CA THR A 303 25.55 -8.81 7.92
C THR A 303 25.38 -10.19 8.55
N MET A 304 24.23 -10.43 9.18
CA MET A 304 23.94 -11.73 9.78
C MET A 304 23.77 -12.82 8.71
N GLN A 305 24.40 -13.98 8.93
CA GLN A 305 24.25 -15.16 8.09
C GLN A 305 22.90 -15.84 8.34
N LEU A 306 22.30 -16.40 7.30
CA LEU A 306 21.07 -17.20 7.38
C LEU A 306 21.31 -18.52 8.11
N ASN A 307 22.46 -19.17 7.86
CA ASN A 307 22.82 -20.46 8.45
C ASN A 307 21.74 -21.55 8.34
N ASP A 308 20.91 -21.51 7.28
CA ASP A 308 19.84 -22.48 7.04
C ASP A 308 20.39 -23.70 6.27
N ASP A 309 19.95 -24.91 6.65
CA ASP A 309 20.43 -26.17 6.07
C ASP A 309 19.98 -26.40 4.62
N THR A 310 19.03 -25.60 4.13
CA THR A 310 18.36 -25.81 2.84
C THR A 310 18.48 -24.62 1.90
N LEU A 311 18.36 -23.39 2.40
CA LEU A 311 18.43 -22.17 1.62
C LEU A 311 19.89 -21.75 1.41
N LEU A 312 20.16 -21.13 0.27
CA LEU A 312 21.43 -20.45 0.02
C LEU A 312 21.40 -19.04 0.65
N GLU A 313 22.56 -18.55 1.04
CA GLU A 313 22.71 -17.16 1.54
C GLU A 313 22.38 -16.13 0.47
N GLN A 314 22.76 -16.43 -0.77
CA GLN A 314 22.50 -15.63 -1.96
C GLN A 314 22.11 -16.55 -3.12
N THR A 315 21.35 -16.03 -4.07
CA THR A 315 21.04 -16.75 -5.30
C THR A 315 22.33 -16.99 -6.09
N GLU A 316 22.62 -18.25 -6.42
CA GLU A 316 23.73 -18.61 -7.30
C GLU A 316 23.25 -18.59 -8.75
N TYR A 317 23.80 -17.70 -9.57
CA TYR A 317 23.44 -17.58 -10.99
C TYR A 317 24.33 -18.44 -11.88
N THR A 318 23.75 -19.05 -12.91
CA THR A 318 24.45 -19.96 -13.83
C THR A 318 24.60 -19.41 -15.25
N SER A 319 23.97 -18.27 -15.57
CA SER A 319 24.01 -17.63 -16.88
C SER A 319 24.15 -16.11 -16.79
N SER A 320 24.83 -15.50 -17.76
CA SER A 320 24.87 -14.05 -17.95
C SER A 320 23.59 -13.57 -18.61
N ALA A 321 22.93 -12.58 -18.00
CA ALA A 321 21.48 -12.39 -18.10
C ALA A 321 21.00 -11.26 -19.03
N SER A 322 21.73 -10.92 -20.09
CA SER A 322 21.35 -9.76 -20.90
C SER A 322 21.53 -9.91 -22.42
N ASP A 323 20.41 -9.79 -23.15
CA ASP A 323 20.33 -9.60 -24.60
C ASP A 323 20.50 -8.11 -25.02
N THR A 324 20.59 -7.16 -24.09
CA THR A 324 20.77 -5.72 -24.40
C THR A 324 22.25 -5.35 -24.51
N LYS A 325 22.57 -4.47 -25.47
CA LYS A 325 23.95 -4.00 -25.74
C LYS A 325 24.64 -3.36 -24.52
N THR A 326 23.88 -2.74 -23.61
CA THR A 326 24.40 -1.95 -22.49
C THR A 326 24.96 -2.81 -21.35
N PHE A 327 24.30 -3.94 -21.04
CA PHE A 327 24.71 -4.86 -19.97
C PHE A 327 25.25 -6.20 -20.50
N ALA A 328 25.57 -6.25 -21.79
CA ALA A 328 26.15 -7.44 -22.41
C ALA A 328 27.48 -7.83 -21.73
N GLY A 329 27.53 -9.01 -21.13
CA GLY A 329 28.72 -9.56 -20.50
C GLY A 329 28.93 -9.19 -19.02
N ILE A 330 28.01 -8.46 -18.37
CA ILE A 330 28.05 -8.29 -16.92
C ILE A 330 27.54 -9.57 -16.25
N ASP A 331 28.36 -10.15 -15.37
CA ASP A 331 27.98 -11.29 -14.55
C ASP A 331 27.01 -10.82 -13.45
N PRO A 332 25.79 -11.39 -13.36
CA PRO A 332 24.87 -11.14 -12.24
C PRO A 332 25.50 -11.28 -10.85
N SER A 333 26.47 -12.19 -10.71
CA SER A 333 27.13 -12.53 -9.44
C SER A 333 28.32 -11.63 -9.12
N ASP A 334 28.92 -10.98 -10.12
CA ASP A 334 30.13 -10.15 -9.98
C ASP A 334 29.98 -8.80 -10.69
N GLN A 335 29.10 -7.96 -10.14
CA GLN A 335 28.76 -6.65 -10.70
C GLN A 335 29.64 -5.52 -10.12
N PRO A 336 30.01 -4.50 -10.91
CA PRO A 336 30.89 -3.41 -10.47
C PRO A 336 30.23 -2.56 -9.37
N ALA A 337 30.94 -2.31 -8.27
CA ALA A 337 30.44 -1.55 -7.12
C ALA A 337 29.84 -0.18 -7.51
N LEU A 338 28.66 0.12 -6.96
CA LEU A 338 27.92 1.36 -7.23
C LEU A 338 28.39 2.51 -6.34
N ARG A 339 28.28 3.74 -6.82
CA ARG A 339 28.47 4.95 -5.99
C ARG A 339 27.41 5.00 -4.88
N PRO A 340 27.74 5.50 -3.68
CA PRO A 340 26.76 5.54 -2.57
C PRO A 340 25.49 6.34 -2.90
N LEU A 341 25.58 7.44 -3.65
CA LEU A 341 24.39 8.20 -4.08
C LEU A 341 23.47 7.35 -4.96
N ASP A 342 24.03 6.59 -5.90
CA ASP A 342 23.27 5.66 -6.75
C ASP A 342 22.66 4.52 -5.94
N GLN A 343 23.35 4.05 -4.88
CA GLN A 343 22.78 3.11 -3.91
C GLN A 343 21.56 3.72 -3.18
N CYS A 344 21.65 4.98 -2.76
CA CYS A 344 20.52 5.69 -2.13
C CYS A 344 19.30 5.79 -3.07
N ILE A 345 19.53 6.08 -4.36
CA ILE A 345 18.48 6.12 -5.38
C ILE A 345 17.77 4.77 -5.48
N PHE A 346 18.52 3.65 -5.50
CA PHE A 346 17.91 2.32 -5.50
C PHE A 346 17.13 1.98 -4.24
N LEU A 347 17.58 2.43 -3.06
CA LEU A 347 16.79 2.26 -1.83
C LEU A 347 15.47 3.06 -1.92
N GLY A 348 15.49 4.26 -2.49
CA GLY A 348 14.28 5.06 -2.78
C GLY A 348 13.33 4.35 -3.76
N MET A 349 13.85 3.89 -4.90
CA MET A 349 13.07 3.12 -5.89
C MET A 349 12.48 1.83 -5.30
N CYS A 350 13.26 1.11 -4.50
CA CYS A 350 12.83 -0.11 -3.82
C CYS A 350 11.63 0.16 -2.89
N LEU A 351 11.70 1.24 -2.10
CA LEU A 351 10.60 1.66 -1.23
C LEU A 351 9.36 2.04 -2.03
N ASN A 352 9.53 2.69 -3.18
CA ASN A 352 8.40 3.03 -4.03
C ASN A 352 7.66 1.79 -4.55
N VAL A 353 8.41 0.75 -4.98
CA VAL A 353 7.81 -0.55 -5.39
C VAL A 353 6.92 -1.12 -4.28
N ARG A 354 7.32 -0.97 -3.01
CA ARG A 354 6.54 -1.43 -1.86
C ARG A 354 5.19 -0.72 -1.73
N ASN A 355 5.16 0.59 -1.94
CA ASN A 355 3.94 1.38 -1.76
C ASN A 355 3.01 1.32 -2.97
N THR A 356 3.54 1.08 -4.17
CA THR A 356 2.75 1.01 -5.42
C THR A 356 2.36 -0.41 -5.83
N SER A 357 2.70 -1.42 -5.04
CA SER A 357 2.40 -2.82 -5.35
C SER A 357 1.71 -3.49 -4.17
N PRO A 358 0.81 -4.47 -4.40
CA PRO A 358 0.09 -5.13 -3.32
C PRO A 358 1.02 -5.74 -2.30
N SER A 359 0.60 -5.79 -1.03
CA SER A 359 1.34 -6.46 0.05
C SER A 359 1.28 -7.98 -0.12
N HIS A 360 2.01 -8.50 -1.11
CA HIS A 360 2.06 -9.90 -1.52
C HIS A 360 3.52 -10.37 -1.63
N GLY A 361 3.75 -11.68 -1.56
CA GLY A 361 5.10 -12.25 -1.66
C GLY A 361 5.84 -11.88 -2.94
N LEU A 362 5.11 -11.56 -4.02
CA LEU A 362 5.68 -11.10 -5.30
C LEU A 362 6.39 -9.74 -5.16
N THR A 363 5.83 -8.81 -4.38
CA THR A 363 6.43 -7.49 -4.14
C THR A 363 7.76 -7.63 -3.41
N SER A 364 7.84 -8.54 -2.42
CA SER A 364 9.12 -8.87 -1.77
C SER A 364 10.16 -9.42 -2.75
N GLU A 365 9.74 -10.25 -3.71
CA GLU A 365 10.63 -10.79 -4.75
C GLU A 365 11.07 -9.71 -5.76
N GLN A 366 10.24 -8.70 -6.03
CA GLN A 366 10.60 -7.55 -6.87
C GLN A 366 11.56 -6.58 -6.18
N MET A 367 11.40 -6.38 -4.88
CA MET A 367 12.24 -5.47 -4.09
C MET A 367 13.64 -6.05 -3.78
N MET A 368 13.73 -7.36 -3.57
CA MET A 368 14.97 -8.01 -3.14
C MET A 368 16.18 -7.72 -4.04
N PRO A 369 16.09 -7.72 -5.39
CA PRO A 369 17.23 -7.43 -6.26
C PRO A 369 17.85 -6.04 -6.04
N TYR A 370 17.05 -5.01 -5.73
CA TYR A 370 17.55 -3.68 -5.40
C TYR A 370 18.39 -3.71 -4.12
N ILE A 371 17.86 -4.37 -3.08
CA ILE A 371 18.52 -4.47 -1.77
C ILE A 371 19.79 -5.32 -1.86
N SER A 372 19.73 -6.48 -2.52
CA SER A 372 20.90 -7.34 -2.75
C SER A 372 22.01 -6.59 -3.50
N ARG A 373 21.65 -5.73 -4.46
CA ARG A 373 22.62 -4.92 -5.20
C ARG A 373 23.35 -3.91 -4.30
N VAL A 374 22.69 -3.32 -3.32
CA VAL A 374 23.31 -2.39 -2.36
C VAL A 374 24.14 -3.15 -1.32
N ILE A 375 23.65 -4.29 -0.82
CA ILE A 375 24.34 -5.10 0.20
C ILE A 375 25.62 -5.73 -0.34
N SER A 376 25.70 -6.09 -1.62
CA SER A 376 26.87 -6.82 -2.16
C SER A 376 28.17 -6.01 -2.14
N HIS A 377 28.09 -4.68 -2.16
CA HIS A 377 29.25 -3.78 -2.17
C HIS A 377 29.00 -2.57 -1.26
N PRO A 378 29.06 -2.74 0.07
CA PRO A 378 28.82 -1.65 0.99
C PRO A 378 29.91 -0.58 0.84
N ARG A 379 29.49 0.67 0.62
CA ARG A 379 30.40 1.83 0.49
C ARG A 379 30.13 2.96 1.48
N ASN A 380 29.07 2.84 2.28
CA ASN A 380 28.75 3.80 3.33
C ASN A 380 27.96 3.12 4.45
N TRP A 381 28.24 3.53 5.70
CA TRP A 381 27.63 2.95 6.90
C TRP A 381 26.10 3.12 6.93
N SER A 382 25.59 4.34 6.71
CA SER A 382 24.15 4.65 6.82
C SER A 382 23.34 3.99 5.69
N VAL A 383 23.90 3.99 4.47
CA VAL A 383 23.31 3.34 3.30
C VAL A 383 23.22 1.82 3.51
N HIS A 384 24.29 1.21 4.05
CA HIS A 384 24.29 -0.22 4.34
C HIS A 384 23.31 -0.59 5.46
N THR A 385 23.27 0.21 6.54
CA THR A 385 22.29 0.07 7.64
C THR A 385 20.86 0.04 7.09
N MET A 386 20.53 1.00 6.22
CA MET A 386 19.20 1.07 5.60
C MET A 386 18.91 -0.13 4.71
N ALA A 387 19.89 -0.60 3.92
CA ALA A 387 19.72 -1.79 3.08
C ALA A 387 19.48 -3.06 3.90
N LEU A 388 20.24 -3.26 4.99
CA LEU A 388 20.05 -4.39 5.91
C LEU A 388 18.69 -4.34 6.61
N LEU A 389 18.24 -3.14 7.00
CA LEU A 389 16.90 -2.93 7.57
C LEU A 389 15.80 -3.32 6.58
N LEU A 390 15.91 -2.89 5.32
CA LEU A 390 14.94 -3.28 4.28
C LEU A 390 14.94 -4.79 4.02
N ARG A 391 16.11 -5.43 4.01
CA ARG A 391 16.20 -6.89 3.90
C ARG A 391 15.48 -7.58 5.06
N ALA A 392 15.75 -7.15 6.29
CA ALA A 392 15.08 -7.69 7.47
C ALA A 392 13.55 -7.55 7.37
N ARG A 393 13.05 -6.39 6.90
CA ARG A 393 11.62 -6.19 6.63
C ARG A 393 11.04 -7.20 5.65
N LEU A 394 11.70 -7.46 4.53
CA LEU A 394 11.23 -8.41 3.51
C LEU A 394 11.26 -9.88 3.99
N GLU A 395 12.19 -10.21 4.87
CA GLU A 395 12.39 -11.56 5.39
C GLU A 395 11.50 -11.90 6.58
N SER A 396 10.90 -10.89 7.21
CA SER A 396 10.14 -11.02 8.45
C SER A 396 8.88 -11.89 8.36
N THR A 397 8.33 -12.12 7.16
CA THR A 397 7.09 -12.89 6.96
C THR A 397 7.33 -14.37 6.66
N ARG A 398 8.57 -14.78 6.37
CA ARG A 398 8.89 -16.17 6.00
C ARG A 398 9.45 -16.93 7.18
N THR A 399 8.91 -18.11 7.43
CA THR A 399 9.26 -18.95 8.59
C THR A 399 10.75 -19.28 8.69
N ARG A 400 11.46 -19.45 7.56
CA ARG A 400 12.90 -19.77 7.55
C ARG A 400 13.83 -18.56 7.66
N THR A 401 13.34 -17.35 7.47
CA THR A 401 14.16 -16.12 7.52
C THR A 401 13.75 -15.18 8.67
N VAL A 402 12.64 -15.44 9.35
CA VAL A 402 12.11 -14.58 10.42
C VAL A 402 13.10 -14.42 11.58
N GLU A 403 13.81 -15.48 11.97
CA GLU A 403 14.81 -15.43 13.04
C GLU A 403 15.99 -14.52 12.66
N ARG A 404 16.61 -14.75 11.49
CA ARG A 404 17.66 -13.86 10.95
C ARG A 404 17.16 -12.42 10.89
N SER A 405 15.95 -12.20 10.37
CA SER A 405 15.41 -10.85 10.22
C SER A 405 15.28 -10.12 11.56
N THR A 406 14.85 -10.83 12.60
CA THR A 406 14.65 -10.27 13.94
C THR A 406 16.00 -9.97 14.60
N LEU A 407 16.95 -10.91 14.52
CA LEU A 407 18.29 -10.72 15.05
C LEU A 407 19.05 -9.61 14.32
N GLN A 408 18.91 -9.51 12.99
CA GLN A 408 19.53 -8.45 12.22
C GLN A 408 18.97 -7.10 12.64
N LEU A 409 17.65 -6.97 12.80
CA LEU A 409 17.03 -5.74 13.27
C LEU A 409 17.52 -5.36 14.68
N GLN A 410 17.65 -6.33 15.57
CA GLN A 410 18.21 -6.11 16.91
C GLN A 410 19.67 -5.64 16.85
N ALA A 411 20.51 -6.29 16.04
CA ALA A 411 21.90 -5.91 15.87
C ALA A 411 22.04 -4.46 15.34
N LEU A 412 21.18 -4.05 14.41
CA LEU A 412 21.20 -2.67 13.89
C LEU A 412 20.81 -1.65 14.97
N VAL A 413 19.81 -1.95 15.80
CA VAL A 413 19.43 -1.10 16.95
C VAL A 413 20.58 -0.96 17.95
N ASP A 414 21.24 -2.07 18.27
CA ASP A 414 22.34 -2.12 19.25
C ASP A 414 23.61 -1.42 18.72
N GLN A 415 23.81 -1.37 17.40
CA GLN A 415 24.95 -0.72 16.76
C GLN A 415 24.84 0.80 16.68
N MET A 416 23.64 1.37 16.64
CA MET A 416 23.45 2.83 16.55
C MET A 416 24.29 3.64 17.55
N PRO A 417 24.29 3.38 18.88
CA PRO A 417 25.07 4.17 19.83
C PRO A 417 26.60 3.94 19.76
N THR A 418 27.06 2.92 19.04
CA THR A 418 28.49 2.55 19.00
C THR A 418 29.31 3.51 18.13
N ALA A 419 30.62 3.58 18.38
CA ALA A 419 31.58 4.38 17.60
C ALA A 419 32.41 3.52 16.62
N ASP A 420 31.76 2.61 15.90
CA ASP A 420 32.43 1.71 14.95
C ASP A 420 32.95 2.44 13.67
N SER A 421 32.40 3.60 13.35
CA SER A 421 32.66 4.42 12.17
C SER A 421 32.67 5.90 12.53
N THR A 422 33.27 6.74 11.68
CA THR A 422 33.35 8.19 11.92
C THR A 422 31.98 8.84 11.76
N LEU A 423 31.73 9.92 12.50
CA LEU A 423 30.44 10.63 12.40
C LEU A 423 30.22 11.22 11.00
N SER A 424 31.24 11.81 10.38
CA SER A 424 31.14 12.33 9.01
C SER A 424 30.68 11.27 8.02
N GLU A 425 31.17 10.03 8.15
CA GLU A 425 30.76 8.92 7.30
C GLU A 425 29.29 8.54 7.53
N ARG A 426 28.85 8.52 8.81
CA ARG A 426 27.45 8.21 9.17
C ARG A 426 26.47 9.27 8.69
N LEU A 427 26.85 10.55 8.69
CA LEU A 427 25.99 11.67 8.29
C LEU A 427 25.99 11.95 6.77
N LEU A 428 26.99 11.47 6.02
CA LEU A 428 27.24 11.86 4.63
C LEU A 428 26.04 11.74 3.68
N TYR A 429 25.23 10.68 3.86
CA TYR A 429 24.05 10.39 3.05
C TYR A 429 22.76 10.27 3.86
N VAL A 430 22.78 10.66 5.15
CA VAL A 430 21.64 10.47 6.06
C VAL A 430 20.35 11.13 5.57
N HIS A 431 20.46 12.27 4.88
CA HIS A 431 19.33 12.99 4.30
C HIS A 431 18.84 12.38 2.97
N SER A 432 19.69 11.59 2.30
CA SER A 432 19.40 10.95 1.01
C SER A 432 18.83 9.53 1.17
N ILE A 433 18.58 9.08 2.40
CA ILE A 433 17.92 7.81 2.71
C ILE A 433 16.84 8.02 3.78
N PRO A 434 15.74 7.26 3.76
CA PRO A 434 14.72 7.35 4.80
C PRO A 434 15.06 6.39 5.95
N LEU A 435 16.23 6.60 6.58
CA LEU A 435 16.64 5.84 7.76
C LEU A 435 15.73 6.23 8.93
N PRO A 436 15.08 5.28 9.64
CA PRO A 436 14.25 5.62 10.79
C PRO A 436 15.07 6.02 12.01
N SER A 437 14.44 6.73 12.94
CA SER A 437 15.03 7.02 14.24
C SER A 437 15.27 5.74 15.05
N LYS A 438 16.11 5.86 16.08
CA LYS A 438 16.37 4.77 17.02
C LYS A 438 15.09 4.23 17.65
N TRP A 439 14.22 5.10 18.16
CA TRP A 439 12.96 4.65 18.78
C TRP A 439 12.00 4.02 17.76
N ALA A 440 12.00 4.47 16.50
CA ALA A 440 11.18 3.86 15.46
C ALA A 440 11.68 2.43 15.14
N MET A 441 13.00 2.21 15.11
CA MET A 441 13.56 0.87 14.95
C MET A 441 13.32 -0.03 16.17
N GLU A 442 13.42 0.51 17.38
CA GLU A 442 13.08 -0.22 18.62
C GLU A 442 11.59 -0.59 18.65
N LYS A 443 10.70 0.33 18.26
CA LYS A 443 9.26 0.06 18.08
C LYS A 443 9.03 -1.06 17.06
N GLU A 444 9.71 -1.00 15.91
CA GLU A 444 9.60 -2.04 14.88
C GLU A 444 10.07 -3.39 15.42
N LEU A 445 11.18 -3.44 16.16
CA LEU A 445 11.68 -4.64 16.81
C LEU A 445 10.66 -5.22 17.80
N ALA A 446 10.03 -4.38 18.61
CA ALA A 446 8.98 -4.80 19.54
C ALA A 446 7.75 -5.37 18.81
N HIS A 447 7.33 -4.77 17.68
CA HIS A 447 6.30 -5.36 16.83
C HIS A 447 6.73 -6.72 16.24
N ARG A 448 8.00 -6.89 15.87
CA ARG A 448 8.52 -8.19 15.43
C ARG A 448 8.43 -9.22 16.54
N PHE A 449 8.87 -8.88 17.75
CA PHE A 449 8.72 -9.74 18.92
C PHE A 449 7.26 -10.14 19.17
N LEU A 450 6.30 -9.21 19.07
CA LEU A 450 4.88 -9.57 19.14
C LEU A 450 4.47 -10.58 18.07
N SER A 451 4.86 -10.36 16.81
CA SER A 451 4.48 -11.23 15.69
C SER A 451 4.98 -12.67 15.83
N ILE A 452 6.10 -12.88 16.53
CA ILE A 452 6.67 -14.21 16.83
C ILE A 452 6.28 -14.73 18.23
N GLY A 453 5.41 -14.03 18.96
CA GLY A 453 4.89 -14.45 20.28
C GLY A 453 5.77 -14.09 21.48
N VAL A 454 6.84 -13.30 21.31
CA VAL A 454 7.72 -12.82 22.37
C VAL A 454 7.14 -11.55 23.01
N VAL A 455 5.95 -11.67 23.62
CA VAL A 455 5.17 -10.51 24.10
C VAL A 455 5.83 -9.75 25.24
N LYS A 456 6.57 -10.44 26.13
CA LYS A 456 7.20 -9.80 27.29
C LYS A 456 8.29 -8.81 26.88
N SER A 457 9.21 -9.20 26.00
CA SER A 457 10.27 -8.30 25.51
C SER A 457 9.69 -7.16 24.68
N ALA A 458 8.65 -7.41 23.89
CA ALA A 458 7.93 -6.35 23.20
C ALA A 458 7.32 -5.34 24.17
N LEU A 459 6.64 -5.82 25.21
CA LEU A 459 6.05 -4.99 26.26
C LEU A 459 7.12 -4.14 26.98
N GLU A 460 8.27 -4.72 27.33
CA GLU A 460 9.38 -3.99 27.96
C GLU A 460 9.90 -2.85 27.08
N ILE A 461 10.00 -3.07 25.76
CA ILE A 461 10.40 -2.01 24.83
C ILE A 461 9.31 -0.93 24.72
N PHE A 462 8.04 -1.31 24.55
CA PHE A 462 6.95 -0.34 24.44
C PHE A 462 6.75 0.48 25.71
N GLU A 463 6.91 -0.13 26.90
CA GLU A 463 6.90 0.57 28.18
C GLU A 463 8.08 1.58 28.27
N ARG A 464 9.29 1.16 27.87
CA ARG A 464 10.47 2.04 27.86
C ARG A 464 10.34 3.22 26.89
N LEU A 465 9.68 3.00 25.75
CA LEU A 465 9.41 4.03 24.74
C LEU A 465 8.13 4.83 25.03
N GLU A 466 7.44 4.52 26.12
CA GLU A 466 6.16 5.15 26.50
C GLU A 466 5.11 5.11 25.38
N MET A 467 5.12 4.02 24.60
CA MET A 467 4.18 3.78 23.50
C MET A 467 2.92 3.11 24.04
N TRP A 468 2.14 3.86 24.82
CA TRP A 468 1.02 3.35 25.61
C TRP A 468 -0.07 2.64 24.82
N GLU A 469 -0.29 3.03 23.57
CA GLU A 469 -1.22 2.30 22.69
C GLU A 469 -0.75 0.88 22.41
N GLU A 470 0.54 0.69 22.16
CA GLU A 470 1.13 -0.63 21.93
C GLU A 470 1.19 -1.44 23.22
N VAL A 471 1.47 -0.79 24.36
CA VAL A 471 1.36 -1.41 25.69
C VAL A 471 -0.05 -1.95 25.95
N VAL A 472 -1.09 -1.15 25.64
CA VAL A 472 -2.48 -1.56 25.76
C VAL A 472 -2.79 -2.75 24.83
N LYS A 473 -2.34 -2.72 23.58
CA LYS A 473 -2.49 -3.84 22.63
C LYS A 473 -1.81 -5.10 23.15
N CYS A 474 -0.61 -5.01 23.74
CA CYS A 474 0.07 -6.13 24.39
C CYS A 474 -0.77 -6.71 25.53
N TYR A 475 -1.26 -5.89 26.45
CA TYR A 475 -2.12 -6.36 27.55
C TYR A 475 -3.44 -6.96 27.05
N GLN A 476 -4.05 -6.40 26.01
CA GLN A 476 -5.22 -7.00 25.35
C GLN A 476 -4.90 -8.37 24.74
N SER A 477 -3.75 -8.51 24.09
CA SER A 477 -3.32 -9.79 23.50
C SER A 477 -3.03 -10.89 24.55
N ILE A 478 -2.63 -10.50 25.77
CA ILE A 478 -2.45 -11.41 26.92
C ILE A 478 -3.75 -11.53 27.75
N GLU A 479 -4.88 -10.98 27.27
CA GLU A 479 -6.18 -10.97 27.96
C GLU A 479 -6.19 -10.28 29.34
N GLN A 480 -5.24 -9.37 29.59
CA GLN A 480 -5.10 -8.59 30.83
C GLN A 480 -5.69 -7.18 30.70
N ARG A 481 -6.97 -7.08 30.34
CA ARG A 481 -7.67 -5.79 30.12
C ARG A 481 -7.66 -4.88 31.36
N ASP A 482 -7.78 -5.44 32.56
CA ASP A 482 -7.82 -4.66 33.80
C ASP A 482 -6.51 -3.92 34.06
N ARG A 483 -5.37 -4.53 33.72
CA ARG A 483 -4.06 -3.87 33.81
C ARG A 483 -3.91 -2.74 32.79
N ALA A 484 -4.43 -2.94 31.58
CA ALA A 484 -4.45 -1.88 30.56
C ALA A 484 -5.26 -0.67 31.04
N LEU A 485 -6.43 -0.92 31.64
CA LEU A 485 -7.27 0.13 32.24
C LEU A 485 -6.55 0.86 33.38
N GLU A 486 -5.94 0.11 34.32
CA GLU A 486 -5.22 0.68 35.46
C GLU A 486 -4.09 1.61 35.01
N ILE A 487 -3.29 1.17 34.03
CA ILE A 487 -2.17 1.98 33.51
C ILE A 487 -2.67 3.28 32.89
N VAL A 488 -3.67 3.21 32.00
CA VAL A 488 -4.20 4.43 31.35
C VAL A 488 -4.82 5.39 32.36
N GLN A 489 -5.55 4.87 33.35
CA GLN A 489 -6.13 5.70 34.42
C GLN A 489 -5.08 6.33 35.32
N ASP A 490 -4.01 5.60 35.64
CA ASP A 490 -2.92 6.12 36.48
C ASP A 490 -2.10 7.20 35.79
N LEU A 491 -1.89 7.05 34.47
CA LEU A 491 -1.25 8.07 33.63
C LEU A 491 -2.11 9.34 33.58
N LEU A 492 -3.41 9.22 33.29
CA LEU A 492 -4.35 10.36 33.28
C LEU A 492 -4.48 11.04 34.65
N ALA A 493 -4.44 10.27 35.73
CA ALA A 493 -4.49 10.80 37.09
C ALA A 493 -3.15 11.40 37.56
N GLY A 494 -2.07 11.22 36.80
CA GLY A 494 -0.72 11.60 37.19
C GLY A 494 -0.22 10.86 38.45
N ARG A 495 -0.78 9.69 38.75
CA ARG A 495 -0.38 8.84 39.89
C ARG A 495 0.88 8.02 39.60
N LYS A 496 1.10 7.69 38.33
CA LYS A 496 2.33 7.13 37.80
C LYS A 496 2.92 8.17 36.87
N SER A 497 4.15 8.64 37.09
CA SER A 497 4.85 9.32 36.00
C SER A 497 5.22 8.27 34.95
N GLU A 498 5.26 8.67 33.68
CA GLU A 498 5.60 7.76 32.59
C GLU A 498 6.96 7.08 32.83
N ALA A 499 7.89 7.79 33.48
CA ALA A 499 9.20 7.31 33.95
C ALA A 499 9.15 6.35 35.17
N ASP A 500 8.20 6.52 36.11
CA ASP A 500 8.11 5.69 37.32
C ASP A 500 7.70 4.24 37.02
N ILE A 501 6.96 4.00 35.92
CA ILE A 501 6.57 2.66 35.46
C ILE A 501 7.81 1.84 35.07
N ILE A 502 8.83 2.49 34.51
CA ILE A 502 10.10 1.89 34.08
C ILE A 502 11.00 1.61 35.29
N LEU A 503 11.11 2.56 36.23
CA LEU A 503 11.95 2.46 37.43
C LEU A 503 11.46 1.42 38.46
N ALA A 504 10.16 1.10 38.50
CA ALA A 504 9.63 0.06 39.39
C ALA A 504 10.16 -1.36 39.09
N ARG A 505 10.80 -1.59 37.93
CA ARG A 505 11.38 -2.88 37.52
C ARG A 505 12.92 -2.89 37.40
N GLY A 506 13.58 -1.73 37.34
CA GLY A 506 15.05 -1.60 37.28
C GLY A 506 15.64 -1.05 38.56
N LYS A 507 16.48 -1.83 39.26
CA LYS A 507 17.31 -1.27 40.36
C LYS A 507 18.28 -0.25 39.75
N THR A 508 18.37 0.91 40.40
CA THR A 508 19.29 2.06 40.26
C THR A 508 18.93 3.13 39.22
N GLY A 509 18.44 4.26 39.74
CA GLY A 509 18.33 5.56 39.09
C GLY A 509 17.52 6.51 39.97
N GLU A 510 18.11 7.63 40.42
CA GLU A 510 17.45 8.60 41.30
C GLU A 510 16.24 9.24 40.61
N ALA A 511 15.12 9.30 41.33
CA ALA A 511 13.89 9.93 40.86
C ALA A 511 14.07 11.45 40.79
N SER A 512 13.83 12.04 39.61
CA SER A 512 13.57 13.47 39.48
C SER A 512 12.07 13.71 39.72
N PRO A 513 11.66 14.37 40.81
CA PRO A 513 10.25 14.64 41.09
C PRO A 513 9.83 15.91 40.37
N GLY A 514 9.61 15.82 39.07
CA GLY A 514 9.01 16.87 38.25
C GLY A 514 7.73 16.33 37.61
N ARG A 515 6.58 16.94 37.89
CA ARG A 515 5.35 16.73 37.11
C ARG A 515 5.68 17.06 35.65
N MET A 516 5.98 16.06 34.82
CA MET A 516 6.10 16.27 33.38
C MET A 516 4.72 16.73 32.92
N ARG A 517 4.66 17.95 32.37
CA ARG A 517 3.40 18.51 31.88
C ARG A 517 2.96 17.65 30.70
N MET A 518 1.94 16.82 30.90
CA MET A 518 1.35 16.04 29.83
C MET A 518 0.81 17.01 28.78
N ASP A 519 1.31 16.91 27.55
CA ASP A 519 0.84 17.73 26.45
C ASP A 519 -0.63 17.41 26.13
N ALA A 520 -1.38 18.40 25.66
CA ALA A 520 -2.80 18.28 25.36
C ALA A 520 -3.07 17.21 24.28
N ALA A 521 -2.18 17.05 23.30
CA ALA A 521 -2.33 16.01 22.28
C ALA A 521 -2.11 14.61 22.87
N ARG A 522 -1.11 14.45 23.76
CA ARG A 522 -0.87 13.17 24.47
C ARG A 522 -2.01 12.82 25.42
N GLU A 523 -2.49 13.79 26.19
CA GLU A 523 -3.65 13.62 27.07
C GLU A 523 -4.87 13.16 26.25
N ALA A 524 -5.14 13.81 25.11
CA ALA A 524 -6.24 13.41 24.23
C ALA A 524 -6.09 11.96 23.72
N LYS A 525 -4.86 11.50 23.41
CA LYS A 525 -4.59 10.12 22.99
C LYS A 525 -4.89 9.12 24.11
N LEU A 526 -4.52 9.42 25.35
CA LEU A 526 -4.83 8.58 26.51
C LEU A 526 -6.34 8.51 26.79
N TRP A 527 -7.06 9.63 26.66
CA TRP A 527 -8.52 9.63 26.75
C TRP A 527 -9.17 8.77 25.65
N CYS A 528 -8.64 8.80 24.41
CA CYS A 528 -9.10 7.89 23.36
C CYS A 528 -8.87 6.42 23.74
N LEU A 529 -7.67 6.08 24.24
CA LEU A 529 -7.37 4.72 24.69
C LEU A 529 -8.29 4.26 25.82
N LEU A 530 -8.61 5.15 26.76
CA LEU A 530 -9.56 4.85 27.82
C LEU A 530 -10.96 4.59 27.26
N GLY A 531 -11.40 5.35 26.25
CA GLY A 531 -12.66 5.10 25.55
C GLY A 531 -12.69 3.75 24.82
N ASP A 532 -11.57 3.35 24.21
CA ASP A 532 -11.42 2.06 23.54
C ASP A 532 -11.49 0.88 24.55
N LEU A 533 -11.00 1.11 25.78
CA LEU A 533 -10.96 0.11 26.87
C LEU A 533 -12.20 0.11 27.78
N ASP A 534 -12.92 1.21 27.90
CA ASP A 534 -14.14 1.33 28.71
C ASP A 534 -15.34 1.57 27.80
N ALA A 535 -16.00 0.48 27.38
CA ALA A 535 -17.17 0.55 26.53
C ALA A 535 -18.34 1.30 27.20
N SER A 536 -18.42 1.29 28.54
CA SER A 536 -19.54 1.87 29.29
C SER A 536 -19.56 3.40 29.25
N SER A 537 -18.38 4.03 29.34
CA SER A 537 -18.22 5.50 29.34
C SER A 537 -17.45 6.01 28.13
N SER A 538 -17.32 5.19 27.08
CA SER A 538 -16.56 5.48 25.85
C SER A 538 -16.85 6.87 25.25
N LEU A 539 -18.13 7.24 25.16
CA LEU A 539 -18.55 8.56 24.65
C LEU A 539 -18.02 9.73 25.49
N GLU A 540 -18.01 9.60 26.82
CA GLU A 540 -17.52 10.65 27.71
C GLU A 540 -16.00 10.84 27.54
N HIS A 541 -15.27 9.72 27.45
CA HIS A 541 -13.82 9.71 27.24
C HIS A 541 -13.45 10.33 25.89
N TYR A 542 -14.13 9.95 24.81
CA TYR A 542 -13.88 10.54 23.48
C TYR A 542 -14.21 12.03 23.40
N ASN A 543 -15.31 12.47 24.04
CA ASN A 543 -15.62 13.90 24.13
C ASN A 543 -14.57 14.67 24.94
N ARG A 544 -14.05 14.06 26.01
CA ARG A 544 -12.97 14.66 26.80
C ARG A 544 -11.70 14.81 25.96
N ALA A 545 -11.32 13.79 25.19
CA ALA A 545 -10.20 13.85 24.26
C ALA A 545 -10.35 15.00 23.24
N TRP A 546 -11.55 15.15 22.67
CA TRP A 546 -11.86 16.21 21.70
C TRP A 546 -11.76 17.62 22.31
N GLN A 547 -12.22 17.79 23.56
CA GLN A 547 -12.15 19.06 24.28
C GLN A 547 -10.71 19.42 24.67
N VAL A 548 -9.97 18.47 25.23
CA VAL A 548 -8.57 18.69 25.68
C VAL A 548 -7.67 19.06 24.52
N SER A 549 -7.84 18.38 23.37
CA SER A 549 -7.14 18.71 22.14
C SER A 549 -7.63 20.00 21.47
N LYS A 550 -8.65 20.68 21.99
CA LYS A 550 -9.26 21.87 21.35
C LYS A 550 -9.68 21.58 19.89
N SER A 551 -10.24 20.39 19.65
CA SER A 551 -10.71 19.95 18.33
C SER A 551 -9.63 19.77 17.26
N THR A 552 -8.38 19.50 17.66
CA THR A 552 -7.28 19.22 16.71
C THR A 552 -6.88 17.74 16.64
N SER A 553 -7.38 16.87 17.53
CA SER A 553 -7.02 15.45 17.49
C SER A 553 -7.82 14.68 16.44
N ALA A 554 -7.16 14.29 15.35
CA ALA A 554 -7.77 13.46 14.31
C ALA A 554 -8.27 12.13 14.88
N ARG A 555 -7.51 11.47 15.77
CA ARG A 555 -7.92 10.24 16.45
C ARG A 555 -9.22 10.40 17.23
N ALA A 556 -9.38 11.46 18.03
CA ALA A 556 -10.60 11.70 18.79
C ALA A 556 -11.81 11.91 17.87
N ALA A 557 -11.66 12.69 16.80
CA ALA A 557 -12.71 12.86 15.79
C ALA A 557 -13.11 11.53 15.13
N ARG A 558 -12.14 10.67 14.79
CA ARG A 558 -12.40 9.34 14.22
C ARG A 558 -13.11 8.42 15.21
N ALA A 559 -12.70 8.42 16.47
CA ALA A 559 -13.30 7.60 17.52
C ALA A 559 -14.76 8.00 17.76
N LEU A 560 -15.06 9.31 17.87
CA LEU A 560 -16.42 9.83 17.94
C LEU A 560 -17.24 9.47 16.69
N GLY A 561 -16.66 9.67 15.50
CA GLY A 561 -17.30 9.31 14.23
C GLY A 561 -17.65 7.82 14.14
N GLY A 562 -16.72 6.94 14.52
CA GLY A 562 -16.93 5.49 14.59
C GLY A 562 -17.95 5.09 15.64
N TYR A 563 -17.95 5.73 16.80
CA TYR A 563 -18.91 5.49 17.88
C TYR A 563 -20.36 5.77 17.42
N TYR A 564 -20.60 6.96 16.85
CA TYR A 564 -21.93 7.32 16.34
C TYR A 564 -22.34 6.45 15.15
N PHE A 565 -21.40 6.11 14.26
CA PHE A 565 -21.66 5.22 13.14
C PHE A 565 -22.14 3.83 13.60
N ALA A 566 -21.49 3.25 14.61
CA ALA A 566 -21.85 1.94 15.17
C ALA A 566 -23.26 1.93 15.80
N ARG A 567 -23.77 3.09 16.24
CA ARG A 567 -25.13 3.26 16.78
C ARG A 567 -26.19 3.61 15.73
N GLY A 568 -25.79 3.82 14.48
CA GLY A 568 -26.69 4.25 13.41
C GLY A 568 -27.01 5.76 13.44
N GLU A 569 -26.28 6.55 14.22
CA GLU A 569 -26.43 8.01 14.29
C GLU A 569 -25.57 8.66 13.20
N TYR A 570 -25.93 8.44 11.93
CA TYR A 570 -25.06 8.76 10.79
C TYR A 570 -24.79 10.26 10.61
N SER A 571 -25.77 11.13 10.86
CA SER A 571 -25.58 12.60 10.78
C SER A 571 -24.48 13.11 11.72
N GLN A 572 -24.44 12.64 12.97
CA GLN A 572 -23.39 12.98 13.93
C GLN A 572 -22.05 12.34 13.55
N ALA A 573 -22.09 11.09 13.08
CA ALA A 573 -20.90 10.41 12.57
C ALA A 573 -20.24 11.21 11.44
N ILE A 574 -21.02 11.66 10.44
CA ILE A 574 -20.54 12.48 9.32
C ILE A 574 -19.90 13.77 9.81
N SER A 575 -20.49 14.45 10.79
CA SER A 575 -19.93 15.70 11.34
C SER A 575 -18.52 15.48 11.90
N HIS A 576 -18.33 14.44 12.72
CA HIS A 576 -17.01 14.14 13.31
C HIS A 576 -16.03 13.56 12.28
N LEU A 577 -16.50 12.73 11.35
CA LEU A 577 -15.66 12.18 10.28
C LEU A 577 -15.16 13.27 9.34
N LYS A 578 -15.96 14.30 9.03
CA LYS A 578 -15.50 15.48 8.28
C LYS A 578 -14.36 16.19 8.98
N SER A 579 -14.46 16.40 10.30
CA SER A 579 -13.37 16.95 11.09
C SER A 579 -12.14 16.06 11.04
N ALA A 580 -12.31 14.74 11.15
CA ALA A 580 -11.20 13.79 11.05
C ALA A 580 -10.50 13.87 9.68
N THR A 581 -11.25 13.88 8.58
CA THR A 581 -10.69 13.97 7.22
C THR A 581 -10.09 15.33 6.89
N ALA A 582 -10.54 16.40 7.55
CA ALA A 582 -9.93 17.72 7.41
C ALA A 582 -8.60 17.84 8.16
N LEU A 583 -8.46 17.14 9.29
CA LEU A 583 -7.23 17.08 10.07
C LEU A 583 -6.20 16.12 9.43
N GLN A 584 -6.63 14.91 9.03
CA GLN A 584 -5.78 13.91 8.39
C GLN A 584 -6.41 13.39 7.08
N PRO A 585 -6.20 14.08 5.94
CA PRO A 585 -6.81 13.72 4.66
C PRO A 585 -6.28 12.41 4.06
N SER A 586 -5.06 12.01 4.40
CA SER A 586 -4.39 10.80 3.86
C SER A 586 -4.89 9.49 4.46
N LEU A 587 -5.70 9.53 5.52
CA LEU A 587 -6.18 8.31 6.15
C LEU A 587 -7.46 7.80 5.46
N SER A 588 -7.40 6.61 4.85
CA SER A 588 -8.53 6.04 4.09
C SER A 588 -9.75 5.67 4.96
N ARG A 589 -9.54 5.14 6.17
CA ARG A 589 -10.63 4.58 7.01
C ARG A 589 -11.77 5.59 7.35
N PRO A 590 -11.50 6.85 7.73
CA PRO A 590 -12.56 7.85 7.94
C PRO A 590 -13.35 8.19 6.67
N TRP A 591 -12.69 8.30 5.51
CA TRP A 591 -13.37 8.48 4.23
C TRP A 591 -14.31 7.31 3.94
N PHE A 592 -13.85 6.08 4.19
CA PHE A 592 -14.65 4.88 3.99
C PHE A 592 -15.91 4.84 4.87
N LEU A 593 -15.75 5.12 6.18
CA LEU A 593 -16.87 5.19 7.12
C LEU A 593 -17.83 6.33 6.77
N MET A 594 -17.30 7.47 6.32
CA MET A 594 -18.11 8.62 5.90
C MET A 594 -18.91 8.30 4.63
N GLY A 595 -18.30 7.61 3.65
CA GLY A 595 -18.99 7.09 2.47
C GLY A 595 -20.11 6.13 2.84
N CYS A 596 -19.86 5.18 3.74
CA CYS A 596 -20.89 4.29 4.27
C CYS A 596 -22.02 5.06 4.98
N ALA A 597 -21.70 6.10 5.76
CA ALA A 597 -22.68 6.90 6.47
C ALA A 597 -23.56 7.69 5.50
N TYR A 598 -22.97 8.28 4.45
CA TYR A 598 -23.71 8.96 3.39
C TYR A 598 -24.61 8.02 2.59
N VAL A 599 -24.18 6.78 2.33
CA VAL A 599 -25.05 5.76 1.71
C VAL A 599 -26.30 5.51 2.57
N ARG A 600 -26.15 5.48 3.90
CA ARG A 600 -27.27 5.27 4.83
C ARG A 600 -28.23 6.46 4.90
N GLU A 601 -27.70 7.67 4.70
CA GLU A 601 -28.47 8.92 4.60
C GLU A 601 -28.97 9.21 3.16
N GLU A 602 -28.73 8.29 2.20
CA GLU A 602 -29.03 8.46 0.76
C GLU A 602 -28.39 9.71 0.11
N ALA A 603 -27.29 10.21 0.68
CA ALA A 603 -26.48 11.31 0.13
C ALA A 603 -25.48 10.76 -0.90
N TRP A 604 -25.98 10.39 -2.08
CA TRP A 604 -25.23 9.59 -3.07
C TRP A 604 -24.01 10.29 -3.64
N VAL A 605 -24.06 11.61 -3.85
CA VAL A 605 -22.94 12.38 -4.43
C VAL A 605 -21.78 12.42 -3.45
N GLU A 606 -22.06 12.74 -2.19
CA GLU A 606 -21.08 12.80 -1.11
C GLU A 606 -20.54 11.40 -0.77
N ALA A 607 -21.37 10.35 -0.88
CA ALA A 607 -20.93 8.97 -0.76
C ALA A 607 -19.90 8.61 -1.84
N ARG A 608 -20.21 8.91 -3.11
CA ARG A 608 -19.28 8.71 -4.24
C ARG A 608 -17.96 9.43 -3.97
N ASP A 609 -18.01 10.71 -3.59
CA ASP A 609 -16.81 11.52 -3.38
C ASP A 609 -15.96 11.00 -2.22
N SER A 610 -16.60 10.49 -1.17
CA SER A 610 -15.88 9.90 -0.04
C SER A 610 -15.16 8.60 -0.43
N PHE A 611 -15.81 7.71 -1.17
CA PHE A 611 -15.14 6.50 -1.67
C PHE A 611 -14.12 6.82 -2.78
N ALA A 612 -14.34 7.87 -3.58
CA ALA A 612 -13.37 8.36 -4.55
C ALA A 612 -12.07 8.81 -3.85
N ARG A 613 -12.18 9.42 -2.66
CA ARG A 613 -11.01 9.71 -1.82
C ARG A 613 -10.33 8.43 -1.30
N CYS A 614 -11.09 7.39 -0.94
CA CYS A 614 -10.50 6.10 -0.57
C CYS A 614 -9.66 5.52 -1.71
N VAL A 615 -10.20 5.42 -2.93
CA VAL A 615 -9.47 4.86 -4.08
C VAL A 615 -8.37 5.79 -4.60
N GLY A 616 -8.44 7.10 -4.32
CA GLY A 616 -7.35 8.04 -4.59
C GLY A 616 -6.21 7.97 -3.57
N ILE A 617 -6.47 7.45 -2.36
CA ILE A 617 -5.45 7.18 -1.32
C ILE A 617 -4.87 5.77 -1.53
N ASP A 618 -5.74 4.80 -1.78
CA ASP A 618 -5.42 3.39 -1.99
C ASP A 618 -6.23 2.87 -3.18
N GLU A 619 -5.62 2.90 -4.37
CA GLU A 619 -6.22 2.41 -5.61
C GLU A 619 -6.59 0.92 -5.54
N GLU A 620 -5.99 0.17 -4.61
CA GLU A 620 -6.18 -1.26 -4.45
C GLU A 620 -7.38 -1.62 -3.57
N ASP A 621 -8.04 -0.63 -2.96
CA ASP A 621 -9.23 -0.84 -2.12
C ASP A 621 -10.43 -1.27 -2.97
N GLY A 622 -10.49 -2.58 -3.24
CA GLY A 622 -11.58 -3.21 -3.98
C GLY A 622 -12.94 -3.06 -3.31
N GLU A 623 -13.00 -2.91 -1.98
CA GLU A 623 -14.26 -2.67 -1.27
C GLU A 623 -14.80 -1.27 -1.58
N SER A 624 -13.93 -0.25 -1.59
CA SER A 624 -14.29 1.10 -2.03
C SER A 624 -14.71 1.14 -3.49
N TRP A 625 -13.99 0.47 -4.40
CA TRP A 625 -14.42 0.36 -5.81
C TRP A 625 -15.80 -0.29 -5.96
N ASN A 626 -16.08 -1.35 -5.20
CA ASN A 626 -17.39 -2.00 -5.19
C ASN A 626 -18.50 -1.07 -4.65
N ASN A 627 -18.19 -0.29 -3.61
CA ASN A 627 -19.13 0.68 -3.06
C ASN A 627 -19.38 1.85 -4.02
N ILE A 628 -18.36 2.36 -4.72
CA ILE A 628 -18.52 3.35 -5.80
C ILE A 628 -19.49 2.84 -6.86
N ALA A 629 -19.31 1.60 -7.32
CA ALA A 629 -20.20 1.02 -8.32
C ALA A 629 -21.65 0.91 -7.82
N SER A 630 -21.84 0.48 -6.56
CA SER A 630 -23.15 0.42 -5.93
C SER A 630 -23.81 1.81 -5.82
N VAL A 631 -23.03 2.84 -5.49
CA VAL A 631 -23.48 4.24 -5.44
C VAL A 631 -23.88 4.73 -6.84
N TYR A 632 -23.11 4.44 -7.88
CA TYR A 632 -23.47 4.82 -9.25
C TYR A 632 -24.80 4.21 -9.70
N LEU A 633 -25.06 2.94 -9.39
CA LEU A 633 -26.35 2.31 -9.70
C LEU A 633 -27.52 3.03 -8.99
N ARG A 634 -27.35 3.41 -7.72
CA ARG A 634 -28.36 4.20 -6.98
C ARG A 634 -28.54 5.61 -7.54
N MET A 635 -27.45 6.24 -7.99
CA MET A 635 -27.51 7.54 -8.66
C MET A 635 -28.28 7.46 -9.98
N ASP A 636 -28.12 6.36 -10.74
CA ASP A 636 -28.88 6.07 -11.96
C ASP A 636 -30.38 6.00 -11.68
N GLU A 637 -30.78 5.22 -10.67
CA GLU A 637 -32.18 5.06 -10.23
C GLU A 637 -32.83 6.40 -9.83
N LYS A 638 -32.04 7.32 -9.27
CA LYS A 638 -32.50 8.65 -8.82
C LYS A 638 -32.34 9.75 -9.86
N GLY A 639 -31.77 9.45 -11.04
CA GLY A 639 -31.51 10.44 -12.10
C GLY A 639 -30.43 11.47 -11.77
N LEU A 640 -29.49 11.14 -10.87
CA LEU A 640 -28.36 12.00 -10.49
C LEU A 640 -27.17 11.78 -11.43
N ALA A 641 -26.43 12.84 -11.76
CA ALA A 641 -25.26 12.71 -12.63
C ALA A 641 -24.05 12.11 -11.90
N GLY A 642 -23.46 11.06 -12.46
CA GLY A 642 -22.29 10.36 -11.90
C GLY A 642 -21.00 11.18 -11.85
N GLY A 643 -20.90 12.28 -12.59
CA GLY A 643 -19.68 13.09 -12.65
C GLY A 643 -18.64 12.52 -13.61
N ASP A 644 -17.37 12.77 -13.32
CA ASP A 644 -16.24 12.33 -14.15
C ASP A 644 -15.93 10.85 -13.95
N ASP A 645 -15.30 10.24 -14.96
CA ASP A 645 -14.85 8.86 -14.86
C ASP A 645 -13.59 8.76 -13.98
N LEU A 646 -13.78 8.24 -12.77
CA LEU A 646 -12.71 8.03 -11.79
C LEU A 646 -11.63 7.02 -12.24
N THR A 647 -11.86 6.28 -13.33
CA THR A 647 -10.90 5.31 -13.88
C THR A 647 -10.08 5.85 -15.06
N ALA A 648 -10.38 7.06 -15.53
CA ALA A 648 -9.65 7.67 -16.63
C ALA A 648 -8.24 8.07 -16.17
N SER A 649 -7.20 7.69 -16.93
CA SER A 649 -5.83 8.16 -16.68
C SER A 649 -5.61 9.54 -17.28
N GLU A 650 -4.81 10.39 -16.61
CA GLU A 650 -4.44 11.72 -17.12
C GLU A 650 -3.65 11.66 -18.44
N ASP A 651 -3.04 10.51 -18.75
CA ASP A 651 -2.24 10.25 -19.95
C ASP A 651 -3.04 9.73 -21.15
N GLU A 652 -4.31 9.33 -20.95
CA GLU A 652 -5.21 9.04 -22.07
C GLU A 652 -5.80 10.34 -22.62
N PRO A 653 -5.73 10.58 -23.94
CA PRO A 653 -6.31 11.78 -24.53
C PRO A 653 -7.79 11.83 -24.17
N ALA A 654 -8.19 12.89 -23.45
CA ALA A 654 -9.58 13.12 -23.10
C ALA A 654 -10.43 12.88 -24.36
N PRO A 655 -11.39 11.93 -24.33
CA PRO A 655 -12.20 11.63 -25.49
C PRO A 655 -12.82 12.95 -25.96
N GLN A 656 -12.63 13.29 -27.24
CA GLN A 656 -13.05 14.57 -27.80
C GLN A 656 -14.50 14.85 -27.39
N THR A 657 -14.65 15.84 -26.52
CA THR A 657 -15.87 16.17 -25.80
C THR A 657 -16.89 16.75 -26.78
N THR A 658 -17.76 15.89 -27.30
CA THR A 658 -19.11 16.30 -27.65
C THR A 658 -19.91 16.35 -26.35
N SER A 659 -20.71 17.41 -26.16
CA SER A 659 -21.49 17.69 -24.95
C SER A 659 -22.50 16.59 -24.55
N ASP A 660 -22.60 15.52 -25.34
CA ASP A 660 -23.56 14.41 -25.18
C ASP A 660 -22.99 13.18 -24.46
N ASN A 661 -21.68 13.10 -24.19
CA ASN A 661 -21.05 11.89 -23.62
C ASN A 661 -20.69 12.02 -22.12
N LYS A 662 -21.66 12.31 -21.26
CA LYS A 662 -21.57 11.80 -19.86
C LYS A 662 -21.82 10.30 -19.93
N PHE A 663 -20.86 9.48 -19.49
CA PHE A 663 -21.08 8.04 -19.38
C PHE A 663 -22.32 7.80 -18.52
N THR A 664 -23.20 6.88 -18.95
CA THR A 664 -24.32 6.46 -18.11
C THR A 664 -23.77 5.92 -16.78
N ASN A 665 -24.46 6.16 -15.67
CA ASN A 665 -23.95 5.76 -14.35
C ASN A 665 -23.71 4.23 -14.29
N LYS A 666 -24.49 3.44 -15.03
CA LYS A 666 -24.25 2.00 -15.20
C LYS A 666 -22.89 1.68 -15.83
N MET A 667 -22.43 2.47 -16.81
CA MET A 667 -21.11 2.34 -17.41
C MET A 667 -20.00 2.74 -16.43
N LEU A 668 -20.21 3.79 -15.63
CA LEU A 668 -19.28 4.17 -14.56
C LEU A 668 -19.18 3.06 -13.49
N ALA A 669 -20.31 2.45 -13.11
CA ALA A 669 -20.33 1.30 -12.21
C ALA A 669 -19.58 0.09 -12.78
N PHE A 670 -19.74 -0.18 -14.08
CA PHE A 670 -19.01 -1.24 -14.77
C PHE A 670 -17.50 -1.03 -14.70
N ARG A 671 -17.02 0.18 -15.01
CA ARG A 671 -15.59 0.52 -14.98
C ARG A 671 -15.01 0.43 -13.56
N ALA A 672 -15.72 0.95 -12.58
CA ALA A 672 -15.33 0.87 -11.17
C ALA A 672 -15.16 -0.59 -10.70
N LEU A 673 -16.12 -1.48 -11.01
CA LEU A 673 -16.01 -2.91 -10.69
C LEU A 673 -14.87 -3.58 -11.43
N LYS A 674 -14.68 -3.27 -12.72
CA LYS A 674 -13.58 -3.80 -13.51
C LYS A 674 -12.22 -3.44 -12.94
N GLN A 675 -12.06 -2.20 -12.46
CA GLN A 675 -10.85 -1.75 -11.79
C GLN A 675 -10.67 -2.44 -10.43
N GLY A 676 -11.69 -2.44 -9.57
CA GLY A 676 -11.62 -3.08 -8.26
C GLY A 676 -11.33 -4.59 -8.31
N LEU A 677 -11.82 -5.29 -9.34
CA LEU A 677 -11.55 -6.71 -9.55
C LEU A 677 -10.09 -7.03 -9.92
N ARG A 678 -9.28 -6.03 -10.33
CA ARG A 678 -7.83 -6.22 -10.50
C ARG A 678 -7.15 -6.53 -9.17
N TYR A 679 -7.66 -5.96 -8.08
CA TYR A 679 -7.07 -6.06 -6.75
C TYR A 679 -7.81 -7.06 -5.85
N SER A 680 -9.14 -7.18 -6.01
CA SER A 680 -9.99 -8.10 -5.24
C SER A 680 -10.49 -9.31 -6.06
N TYR A 681 -9.58 -9.98 -6.77
CA TYR A 681 -9.91 -11.08 -7.70
C TYR A 681 -10.58 -12.29 -7.04
N GLU A 682 -10.36 -12.53 -5.75
CA GLU A 682 -10.96 -13.65 -5.01
C GLU A 682 -12.32 -13.30 -4.36
N ASN A 683 -12.76 -12.04 -4.45
CA ASN A 683 -14.02 -11.61 -3.83
C ASN A 683 -15.23 -11.97 -4.69
N TRP A 684 -15.88 -13.09 -4.37
CA TRP A 684 -17.07 -13.56 -5.08
C TRP A 684 -18.23 -12.55 -5.12
N ARG A 685 -18.38 -11.67 -4.12
CA ARG A 685 -19.46 -10.66 -4.10
C ARG A 685 -19.24 -9.60 -5.17
N MET A 686 -17.99 -9.22 -5.42
CA MET A 686 -17.65 -8.29 -6.49
C MET A 686 -17.88 -8.91 -7.86
N TRP A 687 -17.53 -10.19 -8.04
CA TRP A 687 -17.87 -10.92 -9.28
C TRP A 687 -19.37 -10.97 -9.51
N GLN A 688 -20.17 -11.23 -8.46
CA GLN A 688 -21.62 -11.22 -8.56
C GLN A 688 -22.15 -9.86 -9.01
N ASN A 689 -21.71 -8.77 -8.38
CA ASN A 689 -22.09 -7.41 -8.80
C ASN A 689 -21.64 -7.12 -10.25
N TYR A 690 -20.42 -7.54 -10.63
CA TYR A 690 -19.88 -7.32 -11.96
C TYR A 690 -20.65 -8.08 -13.05
N ILE A 691 -21.17 -9.28 -12.77
CA ILE A 691 -22.04 -10.01 -13.71
C ILE A 691 -23.28 -9.18 -14.02
N ILE A 692 -24.00 -8.74 -12.98
CA ILE A 692 -25.27 -8.01 -13.15
C ILE A 692 -25.05 -6.70 -13.91
N VAL A 693 -24.05 -5.92 -13.51
CA VAL A 693 -23.74 -4.65 -14.18
C VAL A 693 -23.28 -4.86 -15.62
N SER A 694 -22.46 -5.89 -15.89
CA SER A 694 -22.00 -6.20 -17.25
C SER A 694 -23.16 -6.55 -18.19
N VAL A 695 -24.15 -7.29 -17.70
CA VAL A 695 -25.38 -7.59 -18.46
C VAL A 695 -26.16 -6.31 -18.74
N ASP A 696 -26.33 -5.45 -17.73
CA ASP A 696 -27.06 -4.19 -17.82
C ASP A 696 -26.46 -3.19 -18.82
N VAL A 697 -25.12 -3.14 -18.94
CA VAL A 697 -24.43 -2.29 -19.92
C VAL A 697 -24.23 -2.94 -21.29
N GLY A 698 -24.63 -4.21 -21.44
CA GLY A 698 -24.47 -4.98 -22.68
C GLY A 698 -23.07 -5.55 -22.93
N GLN A 699 -22.18 -5.53 -21.94
CA GLN A 699 -20.83 -6.14 -22.01
C GLN A 699 -20.90 -7.63 -21.67
N LEU A 700 -21.63 -8.40 -22.49
CA LEU A 700 -21.94 -9.82 -22.28
C LEU A 700 -20.71 -10.73 -22.30
N SER A 701 -19.68 -10.35 -23.04
CA SER A 701 -18.39 -11.03 -23.07
C SER A 701 -17.72 -11.04 -21.70
N GLU A 702 -17.83 -9.92 -20.96
CA GLU A 702 -17.32 -9.78 -19.60
C GLU A 702 -18.24 -10.48 -18.60
N ALA A 703 -19.56 -10.45 -18.81
CA ALA A 703 -20.51 -11.23 -18.01
C ALA A 703 -20.21 -12.75 -18.06
N CYS A 704 -19.83 -13.30 -19.23
CA CYS A 704 -19.38 -14.70 -19.36
C CYS A 704 -18.15 -15.00 -18.50
N ARG A 705 -17.14 -14.14 -18.55
CA ARG A 705 -15.92 -14.25 -17.75
C ARG A 705 -16.26 -14.20 -16.25
N ALA A 706 -17.11 -13.25 -15.87
CA ALA A 706 -17.50 -13.03 -14.49
C ALA A 706 -18.33 -14.21 -13.92
N LEU A 707 -19.28 -14.74 -14.70
CA LEU A 707 -20.07 -15.92 -14.34
C LEU A 707 -19.17 -17.16 -14.20
N SER A 708 -18.22 -17.34 -15.11
CA SER A 708 -17.24 -18.43 -15.02
C SER A 708 -16.48 -18.39 -13.70
N ARG A 709 -15.95 -17.21 -13.35
CA ARG A 709 -15.18 -17.04 -12.12
C ARG A 709 -16.03 -17.21 -10.86
N LEU A 710 -17.25 -16.68 -10.85
CA LEU A 710 -18.17 -16.83 -9.72
C LEU A 710 -18.46 -18.32 -9.44
N VAL A 711 -18.73 -19.10 -10.48
CA VAL A 711 -18.97 -20.55 -10.36
C VAL A 711 -17.72 -21.24 -9.80
N GLU A 712 -16.53 -20.98 -10.34
CA GLU A 712 -15.28 -21.56 -9.83
C GLU A 712 -15.06 -21.30 -8.33
N LEU A 713 -15.41 -20.09 -7.85
CA LEU A 713 -15.24 -19.70 -6.45
C LEU A 713 -16.29 -20.32 -5.51
N ARG A 714 -17.48 -20.66 -6.01
CA ARG A 714 -18.65 -20.95 -5.17
C ARG A 714 -19.23 -22.34 -5.34
N VAL A 715 -18.88 -23.06 -6.41
CA VAL A 715 -19.47 -24.37 -6.75
C VAL A 715 -19.29 -25.42 -5.67
N GLU A 716 -18.15 -25.44 -4.96
CA GLU A 716 -17.92 -26.40 -3.86
C GLU A 716 -18.88 -26.19 -2.68
N LYS A 717 -19.30 -24.94 -2.45
CA LYS A 717 -20.14 -24.56 -1.31
C LYS A 717 -21.63 -24.52 -1.67
N ASP A 718 -21.97 -23.91 -2.80
CA ASP A 718 -23.36 -23.60 -3.18
C ASP A 718 -23.90 -24.56 -4.26
N GLY A 719 -23.04 -25.39 -4.87
CA GLY A 719 -23.44 -26.32 -5.94
C GLY A 719 -24.14 -25.59 -7.09
N VAL A 720 -25.35 -26.03 -7.45
CA VAL A 720 -26.17 -25.43 -8.53
C VAL A 720 -26.48 -23.95 -8.28
N ALA A 721 -26.63 -23.52 -7.02
CA ALA A 721 -26.96 -22.14 -6.68
C ALA A 721 -25.81 -21.16 -6.96
N SER A 722 -24.60 -21.64 -7.27
CA SER A 722 -23.49 -20.81 -7.73
C SER A 722 -23.68 -20.24 -9.15
N VAL A 723 -24.61 -20.82 -9.92
CA VAL A 723 -24.92 -20.39 -11.30
C VAL A 723 -26.16 -19.51 -11.27
N ASP A 724 -26.03 -18.25 -11.69
CA ASP A 724 -27.18 -17.42 -12.02
C ASP A 724 -27.77 -17.88 -13.36
N VAL A 725 -28.81 -18.72 -13.28
CA VAL A 725 -29.42 -19.35 -14.46
C VAL A 725 -30.13 -18.31 -15.33
N GLU A 726 -30.64 -17.21 -14.76
CA GLU A 726 -31.29 -16.17 -15.56
C GLU A 726 -30.28 -15.41 -16.41
N VAL A 727 -29.11 -15.09 -15.84
CA VAL A 727 -28.00 -14.51 -16.61
C VAL A 727 -27.52 -15.48 -17.68
N LEU A 728 -27.34 -16.76 -17.34
CA LEU A 728 -26.92 -17.78 -18.30
C LEU A 728 -27.88 -17.89 -19.48
N GLU A 729 -29.18 -17.85 -19.23
CA GLU A 729 -30.21 -17.87 -20.28
C GLU A 729 -30.18 -16.59 -21.14
N ARG A 730 -30.00 -15.40 -20.53
CA ARG A 730 -29.83 -14.15 -21.28
C ARG A 730 -28.61 -14.18 -22.20
N LEU A 731 -27.50 -14.80 -21.77
CA LEU A 731 -26.30 -14.97 -22.58
C LEU A 731 -26.55 -15.91 -23.78
N VAL A 732 -27.29 -17.01 -23.56
CA VAL A 732 -27.72 -17.90 -24.66
C VAL A 732 -28.66 -17.17 -25.61
N ASP A 733 -29.61 -16.39 -25.10
CA ASP A 733 -30.53 -15.61 -25.93
C ASP A 733 -29.78 -14.56 -26.78
N ALA A 734 -28.76 -13.90 -26.23
CA ALA A 734 -27.93 -12.95 -26.98
C ALA A 734 -27.14 -13.58 -28.13
N VAL A 735 -26.73 -14.85 -27.98
CA VAL A 735 -26.12 -15.62 -29.09
C VAL A 735 -27.19 -16.04 -30.09
N THR A 736 -28.30 -16.59 -29.62
CA THR A 736 -29.30 -17.26 -30.47
C THR A 736 -30.24 -16.30 -31.22
N ARG A 737 -30.26 -15.01 -30.86
CA ARG A 737 -30.96 -13.96 -31.62
C ARG A 737 -30.36 -13.70 -33.00
N ALA A 738 -29.04 -13.89 -33.17
CA ALA A 738 -28.40 -13.70 -34.46
C ALA A 738 -28.75 -14.85 -35.42
N PRO A 739 -28.92 -14.60 -36.73
CA PRO A 739 -29.15 -15.66 -37.70
C PRO A 739 -27.92 -16.59 -37.79
N PRO A 740 -28.10 -17.93 -37.81
CA PRO A 740 -26.99 -18.89 -37.78
C PRO A 740 -26.26 -19.06 -39.12
N ASP A 741 -26.81 -18.55 -40.22
CA ASP A 741 -26.31 -18.73 -41.60
C ASP A 741 -25.51 -17.52 -42.13
N GLU A 742 -25.33 -16.46 -41.33
CA GLU A 742 -24.51 -15.30 -41.69
C GLU A 742 -23.06 -15.46 -41.23
N GLU A 743 -22.38 -16.55 -41.62
CA GLU A 743 -20.91 -16.56 -41.59
C GLU A 743 -20.40 -15.80 -42.84
N PRO A 744 -19.58 -14.74 -42.69
CA PRO A 744 -19.11 -13.98 -43.83
C PRO A 744 -18.16 -14.87 -44.66
N THR A 745 -18.39 -14.88 -45.97
CA THR A 745 -17.52 -15.51 -46.97
C THR A 745 -16.05 -15.20 -46.73
N ASP A 746 -15.20 -16.23 -46.83
CA ASP A 746 -13.75 -16.37 -46.56
C ASP A 746 -12.78 -15.33 -47.21
N GLY A 747 -13.24 -14.15 -47.61
CA GLY A 747 -12.45 -13.15 -48.34
C GLY A 747 -12.34 -11.77 -47.68
N GLN A 748 -12.96 -11.51 -46.52
CA GLN A 748 -12.83 -10.24 -45.80
C GLN A 748 -12.11 -10.46 -44.47
N SER A 749 -10.79 -10.33 -44.52
CA SER A 749 -9.94 -10.20 -43.33
C SER A 749 -10.40 -9.02 -42.46
N GLU A 750 -10.60 -9.30 -41.17
CA GLU A 750 -10.57 -8.33 -40.06
C GLU A 750 -11.69 -7.28 -39.94
N GLN A 751 -12.96 -7.66 -40.06
CA GLN A 751 -14.00 -6.92 -39.32
C GLN A 751 -14.06 -7.43 -37.87
N VAL A 752 -13.81 -6.53 -36.92
CA VAL A 752 -13.92 -6.77 -35.46
C VAL A 752 -15.32 -7.28 -35.17
N ARG A 753 -15.46 -8.60 -34.96
CA ARG A 753 -16.72 -9.22 -34.56
C ARG A 753 -17.14 -8.63 -33.22
N ASN A 754 -18.40 -8.22 -33.09
CA ASN A 754 -18.92 -7.75 -31.82
C ASN A 754 -18.79 -8.89 -30.77
N PRO A 755 -17.99 -8.74 -29.71
CA PRO A 755 -17.73 -9.80 -28.74
C PRO A 755 -18.92 -10.08 -27.82
N ASP A 756 -19.98 -9.28 -27.93
CA ASP A 756 -21.15 -9.29 -27.04
C ASP A 756 -22.43 -9.83 -27.69
N GLU A 757 -22.41 -10.30 -28.95
CA GLU A 757 -23.58 -10.91 -29.58
C GLU A 757 -23.25 -12.01 -30.61
N GLY A 758 -24.25 -12.85 -30.92
CA GLY A 758 -24.19 -13.81 -32.03
C GLY A 758 -22.94 -14.70 -32.05
N HIS A 759 -22.33 -14.80 -33.23
CA HIS A 759 -21.12 -15.61 -33.46
C HIS A 759 -19.88 -15.10 -32.71
N GLY A 760 -19.82 -13.81 -32.35
CA GLY A 760 -18.69 -13.25 -31.59
C GLY A 760 -18.71 -13.64 -30.12
N LEU A 761 -19.91 -13.71 -29.52
CA LEU A 761 -20.12 -14.11 -28.13
C LEU A 761 -20.13 -15.64 -27.94
N PHE A 762 -20.55 -16.41 -28.96
CA PHE A 762 -20.69 -17.86 -28.90
C PHE A 762 -19.50 -18.61 -28.26
N PRO A 763 -18.23 -18.37 -28.64
CA PRO A 763 -17.10 -19.09 -28.06
C PRO A 763 -17.01 -18.95 -26.54
N ARG A 764 -17.28 -17.74 -26.00
CA ARG A 764 -17.24 -17.50 -24.56
C ARG A 764 -18.38 -18.19 -23.83
N VAL A 765 -19.61 -18.13 -24.37
CA VAL A 765 -20.77 -18.81 -23.77
C VAL A 765 -20.57 -20.33 -23.82
N HIS A 766 -20.05 -20.85 -24.94
CA HIS A 766 -19.72 -22.26 -25.08
C HIS A 766 -18.68 -22.71 -24.03
N ASP A 767 -17.63 -21.93 -23.80
CA ASP A 767 -16.61 -22.23 -22.78
C ASP A 767 -17.18 -22.18 -21.35
N VAL A 768 -18.09 -21.25 -21.04
CA VAL A 768 -18.81 -21.21 -19.75
C VAL A 768 -19.52 -22.54 -19.48
N PHE A 769 -20.22 -23.09 -20.47
CA PHE A 769 -20.86 -24.40 -20.32
C PHE A 769 -19.84 -25.55 -20.24
N SER A 770 -19.00 -25.69 -21.26
CA SER A 770 -18.18 -26.90 -21.48
C SER A 770 -16.99 -27.03 -20.53
N ARG A 771 -16.38 -25.91 -20.11
CA ARG A 771 -15.19 -25.93 -19.25
C ARG A 771 -15.50 -25.64 -17.79
N VAL A 772 -16.57 -24.88 -17.52
CA VAL A 772 -16.85 -24.37 -16.18
C VAL A 772 -18.03 -25.10 -15.54
N ILE A 773 -19.23 -24.97 -16.12
CA ILE A 773 -20.48 -25.43 -15.49
C ILE A 773 -20.64 -26.95 -15.58
N LEU A 774 -20.71 -27.52 -16.79
CA LEU A 774 -21.06 -28.94 -17.00
C LEU A 774 -20.07 -29.95 -16.37
N PRO A 775 -18.75 -29.68 -16.29
CA PRO A 775 -17.82 -30.57 -15.57
C PRO A 775 -18.07 -30.64 -14.05
N ARG A 776 -18.80 -29.68 -13.48
CA ARG A 776 -18.96 -29.52 -12.02
C ARG A 776 -20.41 -29.67 -11.56
N ILE A 777 -21.37 -29.40 -12.44
CA ILE A 777 -22.82 -29.40 -12.15
C ILE A 777 -23.53 -30.32 -13.15
N SER A 778 -24.13 -31.39 -12.64
CA SER A 778 -24.80 -32.43 -13.45
C SER A 778 -26.28 -32.66 -13.10
N ASN A 779 -26.82 -31.90 -12.15
CA ASN A 779 -28.16 -32.11 -11.56
C ASN A 779 -29.12 -30.95 -11.80
N SER A 780 -28.94 -30.15 -12.87
CA SER A 780 -29.83 -29.04 -13.21
C SER A 780 -30.41 -29.18 -14.63
N PRO A 781 -31.70 -29.55 -14.76
CA PRO A 781 -32.38 -29.66 -16.06
C PRO A 781 -32.35 -28.35 -16.85
N ARG A 782 -32.51 -27.22 -16.16
CA ARG A 782 -32.60 -25.89 -16.78
C ARG A 782 -31.29 -25.49 -17.46
N ILE A 783 -30.14 -25.82 -16.86
CA ILE A 783 -28.82 -25.61 -17.45
C ILE A 783 -28.65 -26.45 -18.71
N TYR A 784 -29.00 -27.74 -18.68
CA TYR A 784 -28.92 -28.61 -19.85
C TYR A 784 -29.87 -28.19 -20.99
N ARG A 785 -31.07 -27.68 -20.67
CA ARG A 785 -31.99 -27.11 -21.67
C ARG A 785 -31.41 -25.85 -22.31
N ALA A 786 -30.76 -24.97 -21.55
CA ALA A 786 -30.07 -23.80 -22.09
C ALA A 786 -28.87 -24.20 -22.98
N TRP A 787 -28.12 -25.23 -22.57
CA TRP A 787 -27.04 -25.81 -23.37
C TRP A 787 -27.55 -26.40 -24.69
N ALA A 788 -28.63 -27.18 -24.64
CA ALA A 788 -29.25 -27.74 -25.84
C ALA A 788 -29.72 -26.65 -26.82
N ARG A 789 -30.27 -25.54 -26.33
CA ARG A 789 -30.64 -24.38 -27.18
C ARG A 789 -29.44 -23.77 -27.88
N LEU A 790 -28.33 -23.56 -27.17
CA LEU A 790 -27.10 -23.01 -27.73
C LEU A 790 -26.52 -23.94 -28.82
N LEU A 791 -26.45 -25.24 -28.53
CA LEU A 791 -25.99 -26.23 -29.50
C LEU A 791 -26.91 -26.32 -30.72
N ALA A 792 -28.24 -26.26 -30.53
CA ALA A 792 -29.20 -26.32 -31.62
C ALA A 792 -29.09 -25.12 -32.56
N TRP A 793 -28.73 -23.94 -32.03
CA TRP A 793 -28.41 -22.78 -32.86
C TRP A 793 -27.13 -23.02 -33.68
N ARG A 794 -26.06 -23.54 -33.06
CA ARG A 794 -24.80 -23.81 -33.77
C ARG A 794 -24.93 -24.94 -34.79
N ALA A 795 -25.71 -25.99 -34.51
CA ALA A 795 -25.94 -27.12 -35.41
C ALA A 795 -26.73 -26.76 -36.69
N ARG A 796 -27.37 -25.58 -36.74
CA ARG A 796 -28.01 -25.06 -37.95
C ARG A 796 -27.00 -24.47 -38.94
N SER A 797 -25.86 -23.98 -38.45
CA SER A 797 -24.79 -23.36 -39.25
C SER A 797 -24.04 -24.43 -40.07
N ARG A 798 -24.03 -24.29 -41.41
CA ARG A 798 -23.44 -25.29 -42.32
C ARG A 798 -21.91 -25.23 -42.46
N ASP A 799 -21.28 -24.07 -42.22
CA ASP A 799 -19.86 -23.81 -42.55
C ASP A 799 -18.89 -23.72 -41.34
N ALA A 800 -19.33 -24.14 -40.14
CA ALA A 800 -18.54 -24.01 -38.92
C ALA A 800 -17.23 -24.85 -38.91
N THR A 801 -16.07 -24.19 -39.04
CA THR A 801 -14.73 -24.85 -39.09
C THR A 801 -14.10 -25.17 -37.73
N HIS A 802 -14.33 -24.37 -36.67
CA HIS A 802 -13.54 -24.46 -35.43
C HIS A 802 -14.28 -24.78 -34.12
N LEU A 803 -15.62 -24.85 -34.11
CA LEU A 803 -16.44 -25.36 -32.99
C LEU A 803 -17.78 -25.83 -33.56
N LYS A 804 -17.79 -27.04 -34.14
CA LYS A 804 -18.98 -27.63 -34.73
C LYS A 804 -19.78 -28.34 -33.64
N ALA A 805 -21.08 -28.04 -33.56
CA ALA A 805 -22.05 -28.79 -32.76
C ALA A 805 -22.89 -29.63 -33.71
N THR A 806 -23.12 -30.90 -33.38
CA THR A 806 -23.95 -31.80 -34.18
C THR A 806 -25.36 -31.92 -33.60
N TRP A 807 -26.33 -32.35 -34.41
CA TRP A 807 -27.67 -32.66 -33.89
C TRP A 807 -27.65 -33.82 -32.88
N ALA A 808 -26.63 -34.68 -32.90
CA ALA A 808 -26.43 -35.72 -31.88
C ALA A 808 -26.03 -35.12 -30.52
N ASP A 809 -25.22 -34.05 -30.49
CA ASP A 809 -24.85 -33.34 -29.26
C ASP A 809 -26.08 -32.65 -28.64
N VAL A 810 -26.95 -32.09 -29.48
CA VAL A 810 -28.23 -31.48 -29.05
C VAL A 810 -29.14 -32.52 -28.38
N LEU A 811 -29.29 -33.70 -28.99
CA LEU A 811 -30.07 -34.80 -28.42
C LEU A 811 -29.48 -35.27 -27.09
N THR A 812 -28.16 -35.39 -27.02
CA THR A 812 -27.46 -35.78 -25.79
C THR A 812 -27.73 -34.78 -24.67
N ALA A 813 -27.66 -33.47 -24.96
CA ALA A 813 -27.98 -32.42 -23.98
C ALA A 813 -29.44 -32.49 -23.48
N HIS A 814 -30.41 -32.78 -24.36
CA HIS A 814 -31.80 -32.99 -23.94
C HIS A 814 -31.99 -34.26 -23.09
N MET A 815 -31.26 -35.33 -23.39
CA MET A 815 -31.27 -36.54 -22.56
C MET A 815 -30.64 -36.29 -21.20
N ASP A 816 -29.55 -35.52 -21.13
CA ASP A 816 -28.93 -35.13 -19.86
C ASP A 816 -29.86 -34.21 -19.04
N ALA A 817 -30.62 -33.32 -19.69
CA ALA A 817 -31.66 -32.54 -19.03
C ALA A 817 -32.73 -33.42 -18.35
N TYR A 818 -33.15 -34.49 -19.03
CA TYR A 818 -34.12 -35.46 -18.49
C TYR A 818 -33.52 -36.33 -17.37
N ARG A 819 -32.24 -36.71 -17.47
CA ARG A 819 -31.52 -37.43 -16.41
C ARG A 819 -31.39 -36.60 -15.14
N ALA A 820 -31.20 -35.30 -15.28
CA ALA A 820 -31.19 -34.35 -14.18
C ALA A 820 -32.61 -33.96 -13.71
N GLY A 821 -33.66 -34.36 -14.45
CA GLY A 821 -35.05 -33.94 -14.28
C GLY A 821 -35.85 -34.80 -13.32
N ILE A 822 -37.10 -34.39 -13.10
CA ILE A 822 -38.04 -35.07 -12.21
C ILE A 822 -38.33 -36.46 -12.75
N GLY A 823 -38.44 -36.64 -14.07
CA GLY A 823 -38.69 -37.96 -14.68
C GLY A 823 -37.67 -39.05 -14.32
N SER A 824 -36.46 -38.65 -13.88
CA SER A 824 -35.42 -39.58 -13.42
C SER A 824 -35.29 -39.66 -11.88
N ASP A 825 -36.00 -38.82 -11.12
CA ASP A 825 -36.06 -38.84 -9.65
C ASP A 825 -36.74 -40.13 -9.14
N SER A 826 -36.32 -40.64 -7.98
CA SER A 826 -36.97 -41.78 -7.32
C SER A 826 -38.33 -41.39 -6.72
N GLY A 827 -38.52 -40.10 -6.41
CA GLY A 827 -39.79 -39.58 -5.88
C GLY A 827 -41.00 -39.82 -6.79
N VAL A 828 -40.80 -39.92 -8.11
CA VAL A 828 -41.84 -40.22 -9.12
C VAL A 828 -42.55 -41.54 -8.86
N GLU A 829 -41.92 -42.47 -8.15
CA GLU A 829 -42.49 -43.79 -7.86
C GLU A 829 -43.51 -43.76 -6.70
N THR A 830 -43.56 -42.65 -5.95
CA THR A 830 -44.34 -42.55 -4.71
C THR A 830 -45.28 -41.35 -4.66
N ASP A 831 -44.96 -40.27 -5.39
CA ASP A 831 -45.72 -39.03 -5.39
C ASP A 831 -46.43 -38.82 -6.74
N ILE A 832 -47.76 -38.75 -6.71
CA ILE A 832 -48.59 -38.58 -7.90
C ILE A 832 -48.34 -37.25 -8.63
N SER A 833 -47.99 -36.17 -7.92
CA SER A 833 -47.68 -34.88 -8.54
C SER A 833 -46.40 -34.98 -9.35
N LYS A 834 -45.35 -35.56 -8.75
CA LYS A 834 -44.08 -35.82 -9.42
C LYS A 834 -44.21 -36.82 -10.57
N PHE A 835 -45.11 -37.80 -10.44
CA PHE A 835 -45.45 -38.73 -11.52
C PHE A 835 -46.01 -37.99 -12.73
N LYS A 836 -47.04 -37.13 -12.55
CA LYS A 836 -47.63 -36.34 -13.64
C LYS A 836 -46.62 -35.40 -14.31
N GLU A 837 -45.77 -34.76 -13.52
CA GLU A 837 -44.67 -33.93 -14.04
C GLU A 837 -43.65 -34.78 -14.83
N GLY A 838 -43.26 -35.95 -14.32
CA GLY A 838 -42.37 -36.88 -15.01
C GLY A 838 -42.95 -37.42 -16.32
N VAL A 839 -44.26 -37.69 -16.38
CA VAL A 839 -45.00 -38.05 -17.61
C VAL A 839 -44.92 -36.92 -18.63
N THR A 840 -45.04 -35.68 -18.18
CA THR A 840 -44.91 -34.50 -19.05
C THR A 840 -43.48 -34.39 -19.60
N GLU A 841 -42.46 -34.48 -18.74
CA GLU A 841 -41.05 -34.38 -19.16
C GLU A 841 -40.63 -35.49 -20.14
N ILE A 842 -41.09 -36.74 -19.94
CA ILE A 842 -40.74 -37.84 -20.85
C ILE A 842 -41.44 -37.70 -22.20
N THR A 843 -42.68 -37.19 -22.21
CA THR A 843 -43.43 -36.93 -23.45
C THR A 843 -42.75 -35.84 -24.27
N GLU A 844 -42.36 -34.74 -23.63
CA GLU A 844 -41.58 -33.66 -24.27
C GLU A 844 -40.24 -34.17 -24.84
N LEU A 845 -39.52 -35.02 -24.11
CA LEU A 845 -38.27 -35.62 -24.59
C LEU A 845 -38.50 -36.52 -25.82
N VAL A 846 -39.58 -37.30 -25.83
CA VAL A 846 -39.96 -38.13 -26.98
C VAL A 846 -40.27 -37.27 -28.19
N ASP A 847 -40.96 -36.15 -28.02
CA ASP A 847 -41.22 -35.21 -29.12
C ASP A 847 -39.93 -34.56 -29.64
N VAL A 848 -38.99 -34.21 -28.76
CA VAL A 848 -37.65 -33.75 -29.17
C VAL A 848 -36.94 -34.82 -30.00
N LEU A 849 -36.96 -36.07 -29.55
CA LEU A 849 -36.34 -37.20 -30.28
C LEU A 849 -37.02 -37.43 -31.64
N ARG A 850 -38.35 -37.32 -31.73
CA ARG A 850 -39.11 -37.41 -33.00
C ARG A 850 -38.71 -36.30 -33.98
N ASN A 851 -38.55 -35.08 -33.49
CA ASN A 851 -38.27 -33.91 -34.34
C ASN A 851 -36.79 -33.82 -34.77
N LEU A 852 -35.86 -34.13 -33.87
CA LEU A 852 -34.41 -33.94 -34.11
C LEU A 852 -33.66 -35.24 -34.43
N GLY A 853 -34.21 -36.39 -34.05
CA GLY A 853 -33.65 -37.73 -34.27
C GLY A 853 -33.29 -38.03 -35.73
N PRO A 854 -34.19 -37.80 -36.70
CA PRO A 854 -33.88 -38.03 -38.12
C PRO A 854 -32.69 -37.20 -38.60
N ARG A 855 -32.60 -35.92 -38.19
CA ARG A 855 -31.49 -35.02 -38.57
C ARG A 855 -30.15 -35.49 -38.01
N ALA A 856 -30.13 -35.96 -36.77
CA ALA A 856 -28.92 -36.53 -36.16
C ALA A 856 -28.45 -37.81 -36.87
N GLN A 857 -29.38 -38.65 -37.33
CA GLN A 857 -29.05 -39.87 -38.08
C GLN A 857 -28.51 -39.56 -39.49
N GLU A 858 -29.09 -38.57 -40.17
CA GLU A 858 -28.61 -38.11 -41.49
C GLU A 858 -27.19 -37.51 -41.39
N GLU A 859 -26.91 -36.70 -40.36
CA GLU A 859 -25.59 -36.11 -40.13
C GLU A 859 -24.53 -37.17 -39.76
N GLY A 860 -24.91 -38.23 -39.03
CA GLY A 860 -24.03 -39.33 -38.61
C GLY A 860 -23.86 -40.47 -39.62
N ALA A 861 -24.58 -40.47 -40.75
CA ALA A 861 -24.59 -41.58 -41.72
C ALA A 861 -23.21 -41.84 -42.41
N GLY A 862 -22.27 -40.91 -42.29
CA GLY A 862 -20.88 -41.06 -42.75
C GLY A 862 -19.97 -41.88 -41.83
N ASP A 863 -20.31 -42.01 -40.53
CA ASP A 863 -19.46 -42.65 -39.52
C ASP A 863 -20.12 -43.91 -38.96
N LYS A 864 -19.74 -45.07 -39.52
CA LYS A 864 -20.43 -46.36 -39.35
C LYS A 864 -20.41 -46.94 -37.92
N LYS A 865 -19.79 -46.28 -36.95
CA LYS A 865 -19.60 -46.81 -35.59
C LYS A 865 -20.61 -46.33 -34.54
N ASN A 866 -21.46 -45.32 -34.79
CA ASN A 866 -22.29 -44.76 -33.71
C ASN A 866 -23.62 -44.11 -34.15
N VAL A 867 -24.35 -44.66 -35.11
CA VAL A 867 -25.71 -44.16 -35.40
C VAL A 867 -26.68 -44.73 -34.36
N ALA A 868 -26.88 -43.99 -33.27
CA ALA A 868 -27.88 -44.32 -32.28
C ALA A 868 -29.29 -44.29 -32.91
N ASN A 869 -30.05 -45.38 -32.79
CA ASN A 869 -31.43 -45.41 -33.26
C ASN A 869 -32.31 -44.63 -32.28
N TRP A 870 -32.69 -43.39 -32.63
CA TRP A 870 -33.48 -42.51 -31.77
C TRP A 870 -34.85 -43.13 -31.42
N GLN A 871 -35.45 -43.92 -32.32
CA GLN A 871 -36.73 -44.61 -32.08
C GLN A 871 -36.56 -45.67 -31.00
N PHE A 872 -35.46 -46.42 -31.04
CA PHE A 872 -35.13 -47.39 -29.99
C PHE A 872 -34.88 -46.71 -28.64
N GLN A 873 -34.18 -45.57 -28.64
CA GLN A 873 -33.93 -44.79 -27.42
C GLN A 873 -35.24 -44.25 -26.81
N ALA A 874 -36.11 -43.66 -27.62
CA ALA A 874 -37.43 -43.18 -27.18
C ALA A 874 -38.27 -44.31 -26.55
N ARG A 875 -38.40 -45.45 -27.26
CA ARG A 875 -39.12 -46.64 -26.74
C ARG A 875 -38.51 -47.13 -25.41
N SER A 876 -37.18 -47.16 -25.33
CA SER A 876 -36.49 -47.64 -24.13
C SER A 876 -36.68 -46.71 -22.93
N LEU A 877 -36.72 -45.39 -23.14
CA LEU A 877 -36.98 -44.41 -22.09
C LEU A 877 -38.40 -44.56 -21.53
N VAL A 878 -39.40 -44.58 -22.40
CA VAL A 878 -40.82 -44.73 -22.01
C VAL A 878 -41.05 -46.05 -21.27
N ARG A 879 -40.52 -47.16 -21.80
CA ARG A 879 -40.62 -48.47 -21.16
C ARG A 879 -39.96 -48.49 -19.78
N THR A 880 -38.80 -47.87 -19.63
CA THR A 880 -38.08 -47.82 -18.34
C THR A 880 -38.86 -46.99 -17.32
N PHE A 881 -39.37 -45.83 -17.72
CA PHE A 881 -40.17 -44.96 -16.85
C PHE A 881 -41.48 -45.63 -16.40
N MET A 882 -42.20 -46.25 -17.33
CA MET A 882 -43.37 -47.06 -17.01
C MET A 882 -43.00 -48.21 -16.07
N GLY A 883 -41.94 -48.97 -16.36
CA GLY A 883 -41.51 -50.09 -15.52
C GLY A 883 -41.26 -49.71 -14.06
N ARG A 884 -40.76 -48.50 -13.80
CA ARG A 884 -40.51 -47.96 -12.46
C ARG A 884 -41.79 -47.54 -11.73
N THR A 885 -42.74 -46.95 -12.46
CA THR A 885 -43.94 -46.32 -11.87
C THR A 885 -45.17 -47.24 -11.86
N LYS A 886 -45.08 -48.40 -12.51
CA LYS A 886 -46.18 -49.38 -12.67
C LYS A 886 -46.85 -49.76 -11.36
N ALA A 887 -46.07 -50.08 -10.33
CA ALA A 887 -46.60 -50.62 -9.08
C ALA A 887 -47.48 -49.62 -8.32
N SER A 888 -47.30 -48.32 -8.58
CA SER A 888 -47.94 -47.23 -7.84
C SER A 888 -49.04 -46.52 -8.63
N PHE A 889 -48.96 -46.47 -9.97
CA PHE A 889 -49.81 -45.58 -10.79
C PHE A 889 -50.41 -46.24 -12.05
N GLU A 890 -50.49 -47.57 -12.13
CA GLU A 890 -51.05 -48.27 -13.32
C GLU A 890 -52.55 -47.96 -13.57
N ASP A 891 -53.28 -47.49 -12.55
CA ASP A 891 -54.70 -47.12 -12.63
C ASP A 891 -54.95 -45.63 -12.94
N GLU A 892 -53.89 -44.80 -13.04
CA GLU A 892 -54.02 -43.37 -13.31
C GLU A 892 -54.21 -43.08 -14.82
N PRO A 893 -54.96 -42.04 -15.21
CA PRO A 893 -55.22 -41.75 -16.62
C PRO A 893 -53.95 -41.39 -17.40
N GLU A 894 -52.96 -40.74 -16.75
CA GLU A 894 -51.67 -40.42 -17.38
C GLU A 894 -50.85 -41.67 -17.75
N TRP A 895 -51.10 -42.80 -17.09
CA TRP A 895 -50.47 -44.08 -17.42
C TRP A 895 -50.98 -44.66 -18.74
N ASP A 896 -52.27 -44.49 -19.04
CA ASP A 896 -52.84 -44.89 -20.32
C ASP A 896 -52.29 -44.03 -21.47
N SER A 897 -52.04 -42.74 -21.25
CA SER A 897 -51.33 -41.88 -22.21
C SER A 897 -49.90 -42.38 -22.51
N LEU A 898 -49.18 -42.91 -21.51
CA LEU A 898 -47.87 -43.53 -21.75
C LEU A 898 -47.95 -44.84 -22.54
N LYS A 899 -49.01 -45.64 -22.36
CA LYS A 899 -49.25 -46.84 -23.19
C LYS A 899 -49.48 -46.46 -24.65
N GLU A 900 -50.33 -45.46 -24.89
CA GLU A 900 -50.60 -44.94 -26.23
C GLU A 900 -49.32 -44.42 -26.88
N LEU A 901 -48.54 -43.60 -26.17
CA LEU A 901 -47.24 -43.10 -26.63
C LEU A 901 -46.26 -44.24 -26.97
N LEU A 902 -46.22 -45.30 -26.16
CA LEU A 902 -45.35 -46.45 -26.39
C LEU A 902 -45.80 -47.27 -27.60
N ASP A 903 -47.10 -47.44 -27.80
CA ASP A 903 -47.66 -48.17 -28.93
C ASP A 903 -47.50 -47.40 -30.25
N GLU A 904 -47.69 -46.07 -30.23
CA GLU A 904 -47.33 -45.19 -31.34
C GLU A 904 -45.86 -45.37 -31.74
N LEU A 905 -44.95 -45.32 -30.76
CA LEU A 905 -43.52 -45.48 -31.01
C LEU A 905 -43.17 -46.86 -31.57
N LYS A 906 -43.93 -47.93 -31.30
CA LYS A 906 -43.73 -49.26 -31.91
C LYS A 906 -44.21 -49.33 -33.36
N SER A 907 -45.21 -48.52 -33.71
CA SER A 907 -45.86 -48.53 -35.03
C SER A 907 -45.12 -47.71 -36.10
N GLY A 908 -44.29 -46.73 -35.70
CA GLY A 908 -43.36 -45.99 -36.56
C GLY A 908 -41.92 -46.45 -36.40
#